data_AF-A0A9Q1LQQ4-F1
#
_entry.id   AF-A0A9Q1LQQ4-F1
#
_cell.length_a   1.000
_cell.length_b   1.000
_cell.length_c   1.000
_cell.angle_alpha   90.00
_cell.angle_beta   90.00
_cell.angle_gamma   90.00
#
_symmetry.space_group_name_H-M   'P 1'
#
loop_
_entity.id
_entity.type
_entity.pdbx_description
1 polymer ?
#
loop_
_entity_poly.entity_id
_entity_poly.type
_entity_poly.pdbx_seq_one_letter_code
_entity_poly.pdbx_strand_id
1 'polypeptide(L)'
;MHVIPGEAMAMVTAHARAADNVDSGYSFVHCTVTGTGKTAYLGRAWKPFSKVVFSYSDLSDVVHPEGWSDFGKKEFDSWFDANVKPLDARKDNLDPALVAAEANKTIIKVRSDGSGDFKTLTDAINSIPEGNKRRVIISIGGGNYTEKVKIERSKPFITLYGDPKNVPNIIFNGTAKEYNTVDSATVVVESEYFSAVNINFVNSAPRPDGKRELAQAAALRTGGDKASLYNCKMFGFQDTFCDDSGKHFFKDCYIEGTVDFIFGNGKSLYLNTEMHVIPGEAMAMVTAHARAADNVDSGYSFVHCTVTGTGKTAYLGRAWKPFSKVVFSYSDLSDVVHPEGWSDFGKKEFDSWFDANVKPLDARKDNLDPALVAAEANKTIIKVRSDGSGDFKTLTDAINSIPEANKRRVIISIGGGNYTEKVKIERSKPFITLYGDPKNVPNIIFNGTAKEYNTVDSATVVVESEYFSAVNINFVNSAPRPDGKRELAQAAALRTGGDKASLYNCKMFGFQDTFCDDSGKHFFKDCYIEGTVDFIFGNGKSLYLNTEMHVIPGEAMAMVTAHARAADNVDSGYSFVHCTVTGTGKTAYLGRAWKPFSKVVFSYSDLSDVVHPEGWSDFGKKEFDSWFDANVKPLEARKDNLDPALVAAEANKTIIKVRSDGSGDFKTLTDAINSIPEGNKRRVIISIAGGNYTEKVKIERSKPFITLYGDPKNVPNIIFNGTAKEYNTVDSATVVVESEYFSAVNINFVNSAPRPDGKRELAQAAALRTGGDKASLYNCKMFGFQDTFCDDSGKHFFKDCYIEGTVDFIFGNGKSLYLSRWLMIFYFFLKNIEHRDACNSREAMAMVTAHARAADNVDSGYSFVHCTVTGTGKTAYLGRAWKPFSKVVFSYSDLSDVVHPEGWSDFGKKEFDSWFDANVKPLDARKDNLDPALVAAEANKTIIKVRSDGSGDFKTLTDAINSIPEGNKRRVIISIGGGNYTEKIKIERSKPFITLYGDPKNVPNIIFNGTAKEYNTVDSATVVVESEYFSAVNINFVNSAPRPDGKRELAQAAALRTGGDKASLYNCKMFGFQDTFCDDSGKHFFKDCYIEGTVDFIFGNGKSLYLNTEMHVIPGEAMAMVTAHARAADNVDSGYSFVHCTVTGTGKTAYLGRAWKPFSKVVFSYSDLSDVVHPEGWSDFGKKEFDRSVTVSV
;
A
#
# COMPACT_ATOMS: atom_id res chain seq x y z
N MET A 1 -41.25 20.26 -17.58
CA MET A 1 -42.15 20.36 -16.41
C MET A 1 -42.91 21.67 -16.51
N HIS A 2 -44.25 21.64 -16.45
CA HIS A 2 -45.09 22.83 -16.59
C HIS A 2 -45.80 23.16 -15.27
N VAL A 3 -45.65 24.38 -14.73
CA VAL A 3 -46.30 24.81 -13.47
C VAL A 3 -47.62 25.53 -13.78
N ILE A 4 -48.71 25.15 -13.09
CA ILE A 4 -50.07 25.71 -13.26
C ILE A 4 -50.42 26.56 -12.03
N PRO A 5 -50.98 27.78 -12.17
CA PRO A 5 -51.28 28.67 -11.05
C PRO A 5 -52.56 28.26 -10.32
N GLY A 6 -52.53 28.20 -8.98
CA GLY A 6 -53.78 28.02 -8.20
C GLY A 6 -53.63 27.75 -6.72
N GLU A 7 -52.90 26.72 -6.29
CA GLU A 7 -52.94 26.27 -4.89
C GLU A 7 -51.57 25.73 -4.43
N ALA A 8 -51.11 26.19 -3.26
CA ALA A 8 -49.97 25.77 -2.44
C ALA A 8 -48.66 25.28 -3.12
N MET A 9 -47.57 26.04 -2.88
CA MET A 9 -46.14 25.70 -3.03
C MET A 9 -45.79 24.34 -3.67
N ALA A 10 -45.39 24.34 -4.94
CA ALA A 10 -44.76 23.17 -5.57
C ALA A 10 -43.24 23.15 -5.30
N MET A 11 -42.78 22.23 -4.45
CA MET A 11 -41.35 21.88 -4.30
C MET A 11 -41.02 20.64 -5.14
N VAL A 12 -40.01 20.71 -6.00
CA VAL A 12 -39.46 19.54 -6.69
C VAL A 12 -38.35 18.95 -5.80
N THR A 13 -38.56 17.75 -5.23
CA THR A 13 -37.59 17.06 -4.35
C THR A 13 -37.29 15.65 -4.86
N ALA A 14 -36.01 15.24 -4.81
CA ALA A 14 -35.60 13.85 -5.01
C ALA A 14 -35.25 13.23 -3.63
N HIS A 15 -35.81 12.06 -3.32
CA HIS A 15 -35.51 11.31 -2.10
C HIS A 15 -34.32 10.38 -2.31
N ALA A 16 -33.28 10.49 -1.47
CA ALA A 16 -32.29 9.44 -1.27
C ALA A 16 -31.94 9.30 0.22
N ARG A 17 -31.94 8.06 0.71
CA ARG A 17 -31.47 7.67 2.05
C ARG A 17 -30.03 7.16 1.85
N ALA A 18 -29.03 7.89 2.35
CA ALA A 18 -27.61 7.56 2.20
C ALA A 18 -26.95 7.36 3.57
N ALA A 19 -26.27 6.23 3.73
CA ALA A 19 -25.32 5.94 4.80
C ALA A 19 -23.94 6.54 4.45
N ASP A 20 -23.19 6.95 5.47
CA ASP A 20 -21.99 7.77 5.36
C ASP A 20 -20.88 7.23 4.41
N ASN A 21 -20.32 8.16 3.61
CA ASN A 21 -19.14 8.07 2.72
C ASN A 21 -19.29 7.51 1.30
N VAL A 22 -20.31 7.93 0.55
CA VAL A 22 -20.21 8.00 -0.93
C VAL A 22 -20.80 9.32 -1.41
N ASP A 23 -20.04 10.04 -2.25
CA ASP A 23 -20.53 11.21 -2.99
C ASP A 23 -21.48 10.70 -4.09
N SER A 24 -22.80 10.83 -3.89
CA SER A 24 -23.79 10.47 -4.90
C SER A 24 -24.39 11.73 -5.51
N GLY A 25 -23.95 12.10 -6.72
CA GLY A 25 -24.57 13.15 -7.53
C GLY A 25 -25.69 12.59 -8.43
N TYR A 26 -26.77 13.36 -8.59
CA TYR A 26 -27.76 13.15 -9.66
C TYR A 26 -27.57 14.21 -10.75
N SER A 27 -27.61 13.79 -12.01
CA SER A 27 -27.60 14.69 -13.18
C SER A 27 -28.95 14.64 -13.89
N PHE A 28 -29.62 15.78 -14.01
CA PHE A 28 -30.76 15.93 -14.91
C PHE A 28 -30.24 16.44 -16.25
N VAL A 29 -30.34 15.63 -17.31
CA VAL A 29 -29.93 16.00 -18.67
C VAL A 29 -31.20 16.15 -19.52
N HIS A 30 -31.39 17.30 -20.18
CA HIS A 30 -32.56 17.68 -20.99
C HIS A 30 -33.90 17.83 -20.23
N CYS A 31 -33.99 18.72 -19.25
CA CYS A 31 -35.26 19.09 -18.62
C CYS A 31 -35.65 20.56 -18.91
N THR A 32 -36.72 20.79 -19.66
CA THR A 32 -37.32 22.12 -19.87
C THR A 32 -38.35 22.41 -18.78
N VAL A 33 -38.27 23.54 -18.07
CA VAL A 33 -39.29 23.98 -17.10
C VAL A 33 -40.02 25.21 -17.64
N THR A 34 -41.35 25.17 -17.74
CA THR A 34 -42.18 26.26 -18.27
C THR A 34 -43.33 26.60 -17.31
N GLY A 35 -43.79 27.86 -17.26
CA GLY A 35 -44.91 28.26 -16.38
C GLY A 35 -45.14 29.77 -16.37
N THR A 36 -46.36 30.19 -16.04
CA THR A 36 -46.81 31.61 -16.10
C THR A 36 -46.97 32.27 -14.72
N GLY A 37 -46.50 31.64 -13.63
CA GLY A 37 -46.65 32.10 -12.25
C GLY A 37 -45.36 32.65 -11.61
N LYS A 38 -45.47 33.69 -10.78
CA LYS A 38 -44.37 34.50 -10.22
C LYS A 38 -43.64 33.94 -8.97
N THR A 39 -43.58 32.62 -8.72
CA THR A 39 -42.83 32.12 -7.54
C THR A 39 -42.49 30.64 -7.64
N ALA A 40 -41.24 30.31 -7.95
CA ALA A 40 -40.68 28.97 -7.81
C ALA A 40 -39.26 29.07 -7.22
N TYR A 41 -38.96 28.26 -6.20
CA TYR A 41 -37.63 28.16 -5.59
C TYR A 41 -37.06 26.76 -5.83
N LEU A 42 -35.80 26.65 -6.26
CA LEU A 42 -35.08 25.37 -6.31
C LEU A 42 -34.67 24.97 -4.89
N GLY A 43 -34.99 23.74 -4.49
CA GLY A 43 -34.95 23.27 -3.11
C GLY A 43 -33.56 23.17 -2.47
N ARG A 44 -33.54 23.28 -1.13
CA ARG A 44 -32.37 23.21 -0.24
C ARG A 44 -31.93 21.76 0.02
N ALA A 45 -30.63 21.48 0.05
CA ALA A 45 -30.09 20.24 0.60
C ALA A 45 -30.28 20.19 2.13
N TRP A 46 -30.74 19.06 2.68
CA TRP A 46 -31.08 18.91 4.10
C TRP A 46 -29.87 18.56 5.01
N LYS A 47 -28.66 18.45 4.44
CA LYS A 47 -27.38 18.33 5.17
C LYS A 47 -26.26 19.12 4.45
N PRO A 48 -25.19 19.54 5.14
CA PRO A 48 -23.99 20.04 4.48
C PRO A 48 -23.39 18.89 3.64
N PHE A 49 -22.91 19.17 2.42
CA PHE A 49 -22.28 18.23 1.47
C PHE A 49 -23.19 17.45 0.48
N SER A 50 -24.30 18.02 -0.01
CA SER A 50 -25.01 17.48 -1.18
C SER A 50 -25.02 18.50 -2.34
N LYS A 51 -24.52 18.14 -3.53
CA LYS A 51 -24.61 18.95 -4.77
C LYS A 51 -25.77 18.46 -5.64
N VAL A 52 -26.56 19.40 -6.17
CA VAL A 52 -27.51 19.18 -7.28
C VAL A 52 -26.97 19.98 -8.47
N VAL A 53 -26.67 19.33 -9.58
CA VAL A 53 -26.12 19.98 -10.79
C VAL A 53 -27.19 19.98 -11.88
N PHE A 54 -27.52 21.16 -12.39
CA PHE A 54 -28.30 21.35 -13.62
C PHE A 54 -27.32 21.73 -14.73
N SER A 55 -27.17 20.92 -15.78
CA SER A 55 -26.40 21.29 -16.97
C SER A 55 -27.36 21.58 -18.14
N TYR A 56 -27.13 22.71 -18.81
CA TYR A 56 -27.89 23.21 -19.98
C TYR A 56 -29.40 23.38 -19.78
N SER A 57 -29.81 24.41 -19.03
CA SER A 57 -31.23 24.80 -18.92
C SER A 57 -31.40 26.32 -19.04
N ASP A 58 -32.24 26.76 -19.98
CA ASP A 58 -32.71 28.15 -20.09
C ASP A 58 -33.56 28.51 -18.86
N LEU A 59 -33.04 29.37 -18.00
CA LEU A 59 -33.74 29.91 -16.84
C LEU A 59 -34.32 31.29 -17.22
N SER A 60 -35.64 31.41 -17.31
CA SER A 60 -36.32 32.70 -17.51
C SER A 60 -36.37 33.55 -16.22
N ASP A 61 -36.52 34.87 -16.37
CA ASP A 61 -36.51 36.03 -15.43
C ASP A 61 -37.25 35.95 -14.07
N VAL A 62 -37.36 34.78 -13.42
CA VAL A 62 -38.32 34.54 -12.31
C VAL A 62 -37.65 34.42 -10.92
N VAL A 63 -36.39 34.86 -10.74
CA VAL A 63 -35.67 34.77 -9.44
C VAL A 63 -35.10 36.13 -9.01
N HIS A 64 -35.60 36.69 -7.89
CA HIS A 64 -35.15 37.99 -7.35
C HIS A 64 -34.38 37.84 -6.02
N PRO A 65 -33.25 38.55 -5.84
CA PRO A 65 -32.58 38.74 -4.57
C PRO A 65 -32.92 40.12 -3.98
N GLU A 66 -33.21 40.22 -2.68
CA GLU A 66 -32.80 41.31 -1.76
C GLU A 66 -33.53 41.26 -0.41
N GLY A 67 -32.82 41.57 0.68
CA GLY A 67 -33.36 41.55 2.05
C GLY A 67 -32.36 41.78 3.20
N TRP A 68 -31.88 43.03 3.33
CA TRP A 68 -31.60 43.77 4.59
C TRP A 68 -30.41 43.40 5.52
N SER A 69 -29.43 44.34 5.54
CA SER A 69 -28.82 45.03 6.70
C SER A 69 -28.55 44.26 7.99
N ASP A 70 -27.34 43.70 8.12
CA ASP A 70 -26.27 44.01 9.12
C ASP A 70 -25.09 43.03 8.90
N PHE A 71 -24.85 42.74 7.62
CA PHE A 71 -24.21 41.51 7.15
C PHE A 71 -22.73 41.76 6.89
N GLY A 72 -21.89 41.30 7.80
CA GLY A 72 -20.45 41.21 7.57
C GLY A 72 -19.73 40.47 8.68
N LYS A 73 -20.15 40.68 9.93
CA LYS A 73 -19.51 40.00 11.08
C LYS A 73 -20.01 38.56 11.26
N LYS A 74 -21.34 38.34 11.22
CA LYS A 74 -21.94 37.00 11.39
C LYS A 74 -21.66 36.05 10.22
N GLU A 75 -21.67 36.54 8.97
CA GLU A 75 -21.34 35.73 7.79
C GLU A 75 -19.85 35.38 7.75
N PHE A 76 -18.98 36.32 8.10
CA PHE A 76 -17.54 36.05 8.26
C PHE A 76 -17.27 35.03 9.37
N ASP A 77 -17.79 35.27 10.59
CA ASP A 77 -17.58 34.36 11.71
C ASP A 77 -18.21 32.98 11.40
N SER A 78 -19.40 32.91 10.79
CA SER A 78 -20.02 31.61 10.42
C SER A 78 -19.27 30.88 9.32
N TRP A 79 -18.78 31.58 8.29
CA TRP A 79 -17.98 30.97 7.24
C TRP A 79 -16.61 30.54 7.76
N PHE A 80 -15.97 31.36 8.59
CA PHE A 80 -14.68 31.07 9.21
C PHE A 80 -14.81 29.93 10.23
N ASP A 81 -15.87 29.87 11.03
CA ASP A 81 -16.13 28.78 11.97
C ASP A 81 -16.45 27.47 11.25
N ALA A 82 -17.09 27.53 10.08
CA ALA A 82 -17.36 26.36 9.24
C ALA A 82 -16.12 25.84 8.49
N ASN A 83 -15.19 26.72 8.11
CA ASN A 83 -14.05 26.36 7.25
C ASN A 83 -12.69 26.29 7.97
N VAL A 84 -12.49 27.11 9.00
CA VAL A 84 -11.23 27.26 9.74
C VAL A 84 -11.42 26.94 11.24
N LYS A 85 -12.66 26.96 11.75
CA LYS A 85 -13.05 26.81 13.16
C LYS A 85 -12.61 27.99 14.07
N PRO A 86 -13.39 28.31 15.12
CA PRO A 86 -13.05 29.38 16.06
C PRO A 86 -11.67 29.15 16.68
N LEU A 87 -10.91 30.23 16.97
CA LEU A 87 -9.56 30.14 17.56
C LEU A 87 -9.53 29.22 18.79
N ASP A 88 -10.52 29.31 19.68
CA ASP A 88 -10.60 28.48 20.88
C ASP A 88 -10.66 26.97 20.61
N ALA A 89 -11.19 26.56 19.46
CA ALA A 89 -11.29 25.15 19.07
C ALA A 89 -10.03 24.61 18.38
N ARG A 90 -9.12 25.49 17.95
CA ARG A 90 -7.91 25.10 17.21
C ARG A 90 -6.59 25.59 17.82
N LYS A 91 -6.63 26.48 18.83
CA LYS A 91 -5.43 27.13 19.40
C LYS A 91 -4.35 26.15 19.88
N ASP A 92 -4.74 24.96 20.34
CA ASP A 92 -3.80 23.95 20.84
C ASP A 92 -2.97 23.29 19.72
N ASN A 93 -3.40 23.43 18.45
CA ASN A 93 -2.77 22.84 17.28
C ASN A 93 -2.22 23.88 16.28
N LEU A 94 -2.24 25.16 16.65
CA LEU A 94 -1.73 26.26 15.81
C LEU A 94 -0.35 26.73 16.26
N ASP A 95 0.34 27.40 15.35
CA ASP A 95 1.56 28.13 15.69
C ASP A 95 1.29 29.16 16.80
N PRO A 96 2.06 29.16 17.90
CA PRO A 96 1.87 30.12 19.00
C PRO A 96 1.89 31.58 18.56
N ALA A 97 2.68 31.92 17.53
CA ALA A 97 2.74 33.28 17.00
C ALA A 97 1.44 33.68 16.31
N LEU A 98 0.79 32.74 15.61
CA LEU A 98 -0.52 32.93 14.99
C LEU A 98 -1.63 33.08 16.05
N VAL A 99 -1.60 32.25 17.10
CA VAL A 99 -2.54 32.36 18.24
C VAL A 99 -2.44 33.73 18.90
N ALA A 100 -1.21 34.19 19.19
CA ALA A 100 -0.97 35.50 19.79
C ALA A 100 -1.46 36.65 18.90
N ALA A 101 -1.25 36.55 17.59
CA ALA A 101 -1.71 37.55 16.64
C ALA A 101 -3.24 37.62 16.52
N GLU A 102 -3.92 36.47 16.50
CA GLU A 102 -5.39 36.41 16.35
C GLU A 102 -6.16 36.77 17.62
N ALA A 103 -5.54 36.65 18.79
CA ALA A 103 -6.13 37.07 20.07
C ALA A 103 -6.45 38.58 20.11
N ASN A 104 -5.75 39.40 19.32
CA ASN A 104 -5.89 40.86 19.28
C ASN A 104 -6.04 41.37 17.83
N LYS A 105 -7.14 41.03 17.16
CA LYS A 105 -7.41 41.42 15.76
C LYS A 105 -7.76 42.90 15.58
N THR A 106 -7.24 43.52 14.51
CA THR A 106 -7.58 44.87 14.04
C THR A 106 -8.26 44.79 12.68
N ILE A 107 -9.25 45.63 12.42
CA ILE A 107 -9.94 45.69 11.11
C ILE A 107 -9.69 47.07 10.48
N ILE A 108 -9.26 47.08 9.22
CA ILE A 108 -9.11 48.27 8.36
C ILE A 108 -10.10 48.13 7.21
N LYS A 109 -10.88 49.17 6.89
CA LYS A 109 -11.84 49.18 5.79
C LYS A 109 -11.28 49.91 4.57
N VAL A 110 -11.31 49.26 3.42
CA VAL A 110 -10.94 49.86 2.12
C VAL A 110 -12.19 49.96 1.25
N ARG A 111 -12.52 51.17 0.77
CA ARG A 111 -13.71 51.41 -0.07
C ARG A 111 -13.36 52.43 -1.16
N SER A 112 -13.58 52.09 -2.42
CA SER A 112 -13.24 52.95 -3.56
C SER A 112 -14.05 54.26 -3.59
N ASP A 113 -15.25 54.26 -3.03
CA ASP A 113 -16.11 55.44 -2.86
C ASP A 113 -15.67 56.40 -1.73
N GLY A 114 -14.68 56.02 -0.93
CA GLY A 114 -14.19 56.80 0.21
C GLY A 114 -14.96 56.63 1.52
N SER A 115 -15.90 55.67 1.60
CA SER A 115 -16.64 55.36 2.84
C SER A 115 -15.85 54.52 3.86
N GLY A 116 -14.65 54.06 3.50
CA GLY A 116 -13.73 53.28 4.35
C GLY A 116 -12.62 54.14 4.96
N ASP A 117 -11.75 53.50 5.75
CA ASP A 117 -10.56 54.13 6.34
C ASP A 117 -9.54 54.54 5.26
N PHE A 118 -9.47 53.78 4.16
CA PHE A 118 -8.66 54.08 2.98
C PHE A 118 -9.44 53.88 1.68
N LYS A 119 -9.02 54.60 0.63
CA LYS A 119 -9.56 54.44 -0.73
C LYS A 119 -8.86 53.34 -1.54
N THR A 120 -7.57 53.11 -1.25
CA THR A 120 -6.72 52.14 -1.94
C THR A 120 -6.25 51.05 -0.98
N LEU A 121 -5.91 49.89 -1.51
CA LEU A 121 -5.32 48.80 -0.75
C LEU A 121 -3.87 49.12 -0.35
N THR A 122 -3.13 49.82 -1.22
CA THR A 122 -1.75 50.26 -0.99
C THR A 122 -1.65 51.17 0.24
N ASP A 123 -2.53 52.17 0.38
CA ASP A 123 -2.51 53.06 1.55
C ASP A 123 -2.82 52.29 2.84
N ALA A 124 -3.77 51.34 2.79
CA ALA A 124 -4.09 50.49 3.92
C ALA A 124 -2.90 49.62 4.36
N ILE A 125 -2.18 49.00 3.42
CA ILE A 125 -0.97 48.21 3.71
C ILE A 125 0.18 49.08 4.23
N ASN A 126 0.32 50.31 3.71
CA ASN A 126 1.33 51.26 4.18
C ASN A 126 1.07 51.75 5.60
N SER A 127 -0.19 51.75 6.05
CA SER A 127 -0.55 52.11 7.43
C SER A 127 -0.17 51.05 8.47
N ILE A 128 0.11 49.81 8.04
CA ILE A 128 0.48 48.71 8.93
C ILE A 128 1.98 48.81 9.26
N PRO A 129 2.37 48.85 10.55
CA PRO A 129 3.77 48.99 10.93
C PRO A 129 4.58 47.72 10.61
N GLU A 130 5.87 47.91 10.36
CA GLU A 130 6.83 46.81 10.29
C GLU A 130 6.88 46.03 11.62
N GLY A 131 7.11 44.72 11.54
CA GLY A 131 7.12 43.82 12.69
C GLY A 131 5.74 43.61 13.31
N ASN A 132 4.65 43.82 12.56
CA ASN A 132 3.29 43.66 13.03
C ASN A 132 3.08 42.33 13.79
N LYS A 133 2.54 42.39 15.01
CA LYS A 133 2.31 41.21 15.88
C LYS A 133 0.84 40.84 16.04
N ARG A 134 -0.05 41.51 15.32
CA ARG A 134 -1.51 41.39 15.46
C ARG A 134 -2.13 41.00 14.13
N ARG A 135 -3.19 40.21 14.13
CA ARG A 135 -3.93 39.88 12.91
C ARG A 135 -4.62 41.16 12.41
N VAL A 136 -4.17 41.70 11.27
CA VAL A 136 -4.80 42.86 10.62
C VAL A 136 -5.66 42.38 9.47
N ILE A 137 -6.98 42.59 9.58
CA ILE A 137 -7.98 42.23 8.57
C ILE A 137 -8.31 43.48 7.76
N ILE A 138 -7.88 43.50 6.50
CA ILE A 138 -8.25 44.53 5.53
C ILE A 138 -9.57 44.09 4.86
N SER A 139 -10.68 44.68 5.30
CA SER A 139 -12.00 44.48 4.70
C SER A 139 -12.15 45.37 3.47
N ILE A 140 -12.23 44.77 2.29
CA ILE A 140 -12.30 45.43 0.99
C ILE A 140 -13.74 45.37 0.48
N GLY A 141 -14.33 46.53 0.17
CA GLY A 141 -15.67 46.59 -0.42
C GLY A 141 -15.63 46.23 -1.90
N GLY A 142 -16.76 45.83 -2.48
CA GLY A 142 -16.80 45.48 -3.89
C GLY A 142 -16.45 46.65 -4.81
N GLY A 143 -15.78 46.35 -5.92
CA GLY A 143 -15.29 47.33 -6.88
C GLY A 143 -14.00 46.90 -7.57
N ASN A 144 -13.56 47.71 -8.53
CA ASN A 144 -12.28 47.53 -9.22
C ASN A 144 -11.23 48.45 -8.57
N TYR A 145 -10.17 47.84 -8.06
CA TYR A 145 -9.01 48.51 -7.46
C TYR A 145 -7.85 48.39 -8.44
N THR A 146 -7.64 49.42 -9.25
CA THR A 146 -6.57 49.43 -10.27
C THR A 146 -5.27 49.93 -9.65
N GLU A 147 -4.51 49.03 -9.06
CA GLU A 147 -3.27 49.31 -8.35
C GLU A 147 -2.37 48.07 -8.31
N LYS A 148 -1.06 48.31 -8.26
CA LYS A 148 -0.07 47.26 -8.01
C LYS A 148 0.23 47.21 -6.52
N VAL A 149 0.08 46.04 -5.91
CA VAL A 149 0.11 45.89 -4.45
C VAL A 149 1.26 44.99 -4.04
N LYS A 150 2.07 45.42 -3.08
CA LYS A 150 3.09 44.59 -2.42
C LYS A 150 2.82 44.51 -0.92
N ILE A 151 2.71 43.29 -0.41
CA ILE A 151 2.61 43.00 1.03
C ILE A 151 3.97 42.44 1.48
N GLU A 152 4.75 43.31 2.09
CA GLU A 152 6.15 43.07 2.42
C GLU A 152 6.33 42.04 3.53
N ARG A 153 7.46 41.31 3.49
CA ARG A 153 7.84 40.32 4.52
C ARG A 153 7.86 40.91 5.93
N SER A 154 8.17 42.21 6.06
CA SER A 154 8.21 42.93 7.33
C SER A 154 6.83 43.09 7.99
N LYS A 155 5.72 42.79 7.32
CA LYS A 155 4.35 43.02 7.83
C LYS A 155 3.53 41.71 7.92
N PRO A 156 3.87 40.76 8.82
CA PRO A 156 3.20 39.47 8.92
C PRO A 156 1.76 39.58 9.45
N PHE A 157 1.00 38.49 9.35
CA PHE A 157 -0.39 38.36 9.86
C PHE A 157 -1.43 39.29 9.21
N ILE A 158 -1.28 39.59 7.92
CA ILE A 158 -2.26 40.36 7.15
C ILE A 158 -3.31 39.43 6.54
N THR A 159 -4.58 39.83 6.58
CA THR A 159 -5.69 39.17 5.90
C THR A 159 -6.41 40.13 4.97
N LEU A 160 -6.54 39.79 3.69
CA LEU A 160 -7.46 40.47 2.77
C LEU A 160 -8.81 39.77 2.79
N TYR A 161 -9.88 40.53 3.05
CA TYR A 161 -11.23 40.01 3.10
C TYR A 161 -12.14 40.81 2.20
N GLY A 162 -12.64 40.19 1.14
CA GLY A 162 -13.64 40.79 0.25
C GLY A 162 -15.06 40.41 0.62
N ASP A 163 -16.01 41.26 0.23
CA ASP A 163 -17.43 40.99 0.37
C ASP A 163 -17.84 39.80 -0.54
N PRO A 164 -18.36 38.69 0.01
CA PRO A 164 -18.79 37.55 -0.81
C PRO A 164 -19.95 37.88 -1.76
N LYS A 165 -20.76 38.91 -1.48
CA LYS A 165 -21.89 39.33 -2.33
C LYS A 165 -21.42 40.22 -3.47
N ASN A 166 -20.29 40.90 -3.28
CA ASN A 166 -19.69 41.79 -4.28
C ASN A 166 -18.17 41.70 -4.18
N VAL A 167 -17.62 40.62 -4.76
CA VAL A 167 -16.20 40.28 -4.64
C VAL A 167 -15.34 41.35 -5.33
N PRO A 168 -14.38 41.99 -4.63
CA PRO A 168 -13.54 43.02 -5.22
C PRO A 168 -12.52 42.44 -6.22
N ASN A 169 -12.24 43.21 -7.27
CA ASN A 169 -11.17 42.92 -8.23
C ASN A 169 -9.97 43.83 -7.94
N ILE A 170 -8.80 43.24 -7.70
CA ILE A 170 -7.52 43.95 -7.68
C ILE A 170 -6.88 43.75 -9.05
N ILE A 171 -6.65 44.84 -9.77
CA ILE A 171 -6.34 44.83 -11.20
C ILE A 171 -5.06 45.61 -11.48
N PHE A 172 -4.13 45.01 -12.20
CA PHE A 172 -2.99 45.71 -12.79
C PHE A 172 -2.66 45.08 -14.15
N ASN A 173 -1.80 45.70 -14.97
CA ASN A 173 -1.45 45.22 -16.31
C ASN A 173 0.07 45.05 -16.50
N GLY A 174 0.76 44.63 -15.44
CA GLY A 174 2.21 44.42 -15.45
C GLY A 174 2.59 43.22 -16.31
N THR A 175 3.66 43.37 -17.11
CA THR A 175 4.26 42.28 -17.91
C THR A 175 5.71 42.07 -17.50
N ALA A 176 6.27 40.91 -17.83
CA ALA A 176 7.66 40.59 -17.56
C ALA A 176 8.65 41.53 -18.26
N LYS A 177 8.24 42.16 -19.36
CA LYS A 177 9.03 43.20 -20.02
C LYS A 177 9.33 44.39 -19.10
N GLU A 178 8.36 44.80 -18.30
CA GLU A 178 8.47 45.97 -17.41
C GLU A 178 8.98 45.58 -16.03
N TYR A 179 8.58 44.42 -15.52
CA TYR A 179 8.81 44.05 -14.13
C TYR A 179 9.53 42.73 -13.92
N ASN A 180 10.01 42.02 -14.94
CA ASN A 180 10.32 40.58 -14.86
C ASN A 180 9.08 39.72 -14.54
N THR A 181 9.17 38.41 -14.74
CA THR A 181 8.02 37.49 -14.60
C THR A 181 7.37 37.55 -13.22
N VAL A 182 8.15 37.43 -12.15
CA VAL A 182 7.62 37.28 -10.80
C VAL A 182 7.15 38.61 -10.21
N ASP A 183 7.81 39.72 -10.53
CA ASP A 183 7.36 41.04 -10.08
C ASP A 183 6.33 41.66 -11.04
N SER A 184 5.97 41.00 -12.15
CA SER A 184 4.81 41.41 -12.98
C SER A 184 3.47 41.27 -12.26
N ALA A 185 3.45 40.53 -11.13
CA ALA A 185 2.26 40.25 -10.35
C ALA A 185 1.47 41.52 -9.99
N THR A 186 0.14 41.44 -10.14
CA THR A 186 -0.78 42.50 -9.67
C THR A 186 -0.71 42.64 -8.16
N VAL A 187 -0.65 41.50 -7.45
CA VAL A 187 -0.38 41.45 -6.01
C VAL A 187 0.83 40.57 -5.73
N VAL A 188 1.82 41.11 -5.01
CA VAL A 188 2.99 40.39 -4.51
C VAL A 188 2.87 40.21 -3.00
N VAL A 189 2.86 38.96 -2.52
CA VAL A 189 2.79 38.62 -1.11
C VAL A 189 4.09 37.98 -0.65
N GLU A 190 4.86 38.69 0.17
CA GLU A 190 6.07 38.18 0.85
C GLU A 190 5.85 38.00 2.37
N SER A 191 4.74 38.54 2.90
CA SER A 191 4.34 38.44 4.30
C SER A 191 4.03 37.01 4.73
N GLU A 192 4.58 36.59 5.86
CA GLU A 192 4.23 35.32 6.51
C GLU A 192 2.83 35.36 7.14
N TYR A 193 2.18 34.19 7.25
CA TYR A 193 0.82 34.02 7.78
C TYR A 193 -0.25 34.84 7.06
N PHE A 194 0.00 35.20 5.81
CA PHE A 194 -0.95 35.93 4.98
C PHE A 194 -2.23 35.11 4.77
N SER A 195 -3.39 35.79 4.66
CA SER A 195 -4.61 35.13 4.20
C SER A 195 -5.40 36.00 3.22
N ALA A 196 -6.05 35.38 2.25
CA ALA A 196 -7.04 36.07 1.41
C ALA A 196 -8.35 35.27 1.35
N VAL A 197 -9.47 35.98 1.40
CA VAL A 197 -10.81 35.38 1.34
C VAL A 197 -11.70 36.23 0.45
N ASN A 198 -12.35 35.61 -0.53
CA ASN A 198 -13.27 36.27 -1.47
C ASN A 198 -12.62 37.46 -2.19
N ILE A 199 -11.51 37.24 -2.90
CA ILE A 199 -10.81 38.30 -3.67
C ILE A 199 -10.55 37.78 -5.09
N ASN A 200 -10.75 38.64 -6.08
CA ASN A 200 -10.31 38.40 -7.45
C ASN A 200 -9.00 39.14 -7.71
N PHE A 201 -7.94 38.41 -8.03
CA PHE A 201 -6.66 38.95 -8.49
C PHE A 201 -6.62 38.87 -10.02
N VAL A 202 -6.44 40.01 -10.69
CA VAL A 202 -6.58 40.12 -12.14
C VAL A 202 -5.34 40.78 -12.74
N ASN A 203 -4.61 40.05 -13.59
CA ASN A 203 -3.69 40.71 -14.52
C ASN A 203 -4.40 40.96 -15.85
N SER A 204 -4.57 42.24 -16.16
CA SER A 204 -5.26 42.74 -17.36
C SER A 204 -4.31 43.00 -18.54
N ALA A 205 -3.06 42.55 -18.47
CA ALA A 205 -2.13 42.63 -19.59
C ALA A 205 -2.71 41.91 -20.83
N PRO A 206 -2.49 42.42 -22.05
CA PRO A 206 -3.08 41.81 -23.23
C PRO A 206 -2.51 40.41 -23.47
N ARG A 207 -3.37 39.44 -23.77
CA ARG A 207 -3.03 38.03 -24.03
C ARG A 207 -1.86 37.83 -25.00
N PRO A 208 -0.81 37.06 -24.66
CA PRO A 208 0.31 36.79 -25.56
C PRO A 208 -0.15 36.34 -26.96
N ASP A 209 0.39 36.97 -27.99
CA ASP A 209 0.05 36.82 -29.42
C ASP A 209 1.20 36.20 -30.24
N GLY A 210 2.16 35.59 -29.54
CA GLY A 210 3.39 35.04 -30.14
C GLY A 210 4.37 36.07 -30.71
N LYS A 211 4.03 37.36 -30.72
CA LYS A 211 4.85 38.45 -31.29
C LYS A 211 5.50 39.33 -30.23
N ARG A 212 4.85 39.50 -29.09
CA ARG A 212 5.37 40.32 -27.99
C ARG A 212 6.37 39.55 -27.15
N GLU A 213 7.61 40.04 -27.12
CA GLU A 213 8.65 39.54 -26.22
C GLU A 213 8.29 39.83 -24.76
N LEU A 214 8.59 38.87 -23.87
CA LEU A 214 8.39 38.97 -22.41
C LEU A 214 6.94 39.30 -21.99
N ALA A 215 5.97 38.62 -22.62
CA ALA A 215 4.54 38.82 -22.40
C ALA A 215 3.96 38.10 -21.15
N GLN A 216 4.78 37.44 -20.34
CA GLN A 216 4.33 36.78 -19.09
C GLN A 216 3.77 37.82 -18.13
N ALA A 217 2.67 37.49 -17.43
CA ALA A 217 1.91 38.49 -16.68
C ALA A 217 1.14 37.84 -15.51
N ALA A 218 1.73 37.89 -14.31
CA ALA A 218 1.15 37.27 -13.12
C ALA A 218 0.01 38.11 -12.52
N ALA A 219 -1.05 37.45 -12.07
CA ALA A 219 -2.12 38.05 -11.28
C ALA A 219 -1.75 38.08 -9.79
N LEU A 220 -1.18 36.98 -9.29
CA LEU A 220 -0.76 36.86 -7.90
C LEU A 220 0.61 36.20 -7.82
N ARG A 221 1.44 36.69 -6.90
CA ARG A 221 2.64 36.01 -6.41
C ARG A 221 2.54 35.79 -4.91
N THR A 222 2.83 34.57 -4.46
CA THR A 222 2.85 34.22 -3.04
C THR A 222 4.17 33.56 -2.67
N GLY A 223 4.96 34.22 -1.82
CA GLY A 223 6.30 33.82 -1.38
C GLY A 223 6.53 33.90 0.14
N GLY A 224 5.48 34.18 0.92
CA GLY A 224 5.53 34.23 2.39
C GLY A 224 5.08 32.90 3.00
N ASP A 225 5.81 32.37 3.99
CA ASP A 225 5.48 31.07 4.59
C ASP A 225 4.11 31.10 5.29
N LYS A 226 3.40 29.97 5.25
CA LYS A 226 2.09 29.75 5.89
C LYS A 226 0.97 30.65 5.35
N ALA A 227 0.98 30.98 4.06
CA ALA A 227 -0.11 31.70 3.41
C ALA A 227 -1.33 30.79 3.14
N SER A 228 -2.55 31.34 3.25
CA SER A 228 -3.78 30.59 2.93
C SER A 228 -4.82 31.41 2.16
N LEU A 229 -5.42 30.82 1.13
CA LEU A 229 -6.39 31.49 0.27
C LEU A 229 -7.67 30.67 0.18
N TYR A 230 -8.81 31.35 0.29
CA TYR A 230 -10.12 30.71 0.30
C TYR A 230 -11.10 31.44 -0.61
N ASN A 231 -11.73 30.71 -1.53
CA ASN A 231 -12.69 31.29 -2.48
C ASN A 231 -12.12 32.53 -3.20
N CYS A 232 -10.83 32.48 -3.54
CA CYS A 232 -10.16 33.52 -4.33
C CYS A 232 -10.12 33.10 -5.79
N LYS A 233 -10.09 34.09 -6.68
CA LYS A 233 -9.97 33.86 -8.11
C LYS A 233 -8.74 34.56 -8.68
N MET A 234 -8.03 33.87 -9.56
CA MET A 234 -6.84 34.40 -10.24
C MET A 234 -7.09 34.38 -11.75
N PHE A 235 -7.07 35.55 -12.37
CA PHE A 235 -7.38 35.75 -13.78
C PHE A 235 -6.15 36.26 -14.54
N GLY A 236 -5.75 35.54 -15.59
CA GLY A 236 -4.59 35.86 -16.41
C GLY A 236 -4.47 34.95 -17.63
N PHE A 237 -3.31 34.99 -18.30
CA PHE A 237 -3.00 34.14 -19.46
C PHE A 237 -1.76 33.29 -19.17
N GLN A 238 -0.59 33.74 -19.60
CA GLN A 238 0.67 33.08 -19.31
C GLN A 238 1.18 33.52 -17.94
N ASP A 239 1.60 32.55 -17.12
CA ASP A 239 2.17 32.76 -15.79
C ASP A 239 1.16 33.41 -14.81
N THR A 240 -0.13 33.07 -14.88
CA THR A 240 -1.21 33.70 -14.07
C THR A 240 -0.92 33.70 -12.57
N PHE A 241 -0.46 32.58 -12.00
CA PHE A 241 -0.22 32.45 -10.57
C PHE A 241 1.19 31.94 -10.26
N CYS A 242 1.97 32.79 -9.59
CA CYS A 242 3.30 32.46 -9.09
C CYS A 242 3.21 31.97 -7.63
N ASP A 243 3.10 30.65 -7.47
CA ASP A 243 3.23 29.96 -6.18
C ASP A 243 4.72 29.74 -5.87
N ASP A 244 5.36 30.84 -5.45
CA ASP A 244 6.80 31.08 -5.48
C ASP A 244 7.57 30.24 -4.45
N SER A 245 7.33 30.46 -3.15
CA SER A 245 8.02 29.75 -2.07
C SER A 245 7.26 29.82 -0.74
N GLY A 246 7.42 28.80 0.12
CA GLY A 246 6.72 28.71 1.41
C GLY A 246 5.65 27.61 1.42
N LYS A 247 5.03 27.39 2.58
CA LYS A 247 3.93 26.45 2.77
C LYS A 247 2.60 27.14 2.53
N HIS A 248 1.85 26.71 1.52
CA HIS A 248 0.61 27.37 1.14
C HIS A 248 -0.59 26.43 1.14
N PHE A 249 -1.77 26.99 1.39
CA PHE A 249 -3.03 26.26 1.34
C PHE A 249 -4.08 27.04 0.54
N PHE A 250 -4.64 26.41 -0.48
CA PHE A 250 -5.67 26.98 -1.36
C PHE A 250 -6.92 26.12 -1.26
N LYS A 251 -8.07 26.71 -0.94
CA LYS A 251 -9.34 25.99 -0.80
C LYS A 251 -10.47 26.71 -1.53
N ASP A 252 -11.22 25.97 -2.33
CA ASP A 252 -12.38 26.48 -3.08
C ASP A 252 -12.02 27.63 -4.04
N CYS A 253 -10.77 27.68 -4.53
CA CYS A 253 -10.29 28.74 -5.42
C CYS A 253 -10.59 28.44 -6.89
N TYR A 254 -10.44 29.46 -7.74
CA TYR A 254 -10.51 29.35 -9.20
C TYR A 254 -9.28 30.00 -9.84
N ILE A 255 -8.59 29.28 -10.74
CA ILE A 255 -7.39 29.78 -11.41
C ILE A 255 -7.53 29.51 -12.91
N GLU A 256 -7.41 30.54 -13.74
CA GLU A 256 -7.45 30.37 -15.20
C GLU A 256 -6.19 30.87 -15.90
N GLY A 257 -5.87 30.25 -17.04
CA GLY A 257 -4.75 30.68 -17.87
C GLY A 257 -4.45 29.76 -19.04
N THR A 258 -3.30 30.02 -19.66
CA THR A 258 -2.80 29.32 -20.86
C THR A 258 -1.49 28.57 -20.56
N VAL A 259 -0.34 29.21 -20.73
CA VAL A 259 0.98 28.58 -20.55
C VAL A 259 1.46 28.82 -19.12
N ASP A 260 1.90 27.73 -18.47
CA ASP A 260 2.51 27.71 -17.13
C ASP A 260 1.71 28.51 -16.09
N PHE A 261 0.39 28.45 -16.14
CA PHE A 261 -0.44 29.41 -15.41
C PHE A 261 -0.46 29.18 -13.89
N ILE A 262 0.09 28.07 -13.40
CA ILE A 262 0.53 27.87 -12.01
C ILE A 262 2.01 27.47 -12.02
N PHE A 263 2.89 28.32 -11.50
CA PHE A 263 4.34 28.10 -11.54
C PHE A 263 5.05 28.58 -10.28
N GLY A 264 6.27 28.06 -10.03
CA GLY A 264 7.06 28.38 -8.85
C GLY A 264 7.53 27.15 -8.07
N ASN A 265 7.91 27.33 -6.80
CA ASN A 265 8.54 26.30 -5.97
C ASN A 265 7.93 26.20 -4.55
N GLY A 266 6.65 26.58 -4.39
CA GLY A 266 5.89 26.42 -3.15
C GLY A 266 5.74 24.95 -2.70
N LYS A 267 5.50 24.76 -1.40
CA LYS A 267 4.99 23.51 -0.82
C LYS A 267 3.50 23.69 -0.56
N SER A 268 2.68 23.27 -1.50
CA SER A 268 1.30 23.75 -1.58
C SER A 268 0.29 22.64 -1.68
N LEU A 269 -0.80 22.80 -0.93
CA LEU A 269 -2.00 21.97 -1.05
C LEU A 269 -3.14 22.81 -1.64
N TYR A 270 -3.66 22.35 -2.76
CA TYR A 270 -4.86 22.86 -3.42
C TYR A 270 -5.99 21.86 -3.14
N LEU A 271 -7.07 22.32 -2.51
CA LEU A 271 -8.21 21.50 -2.13
C LEU A 271 -9.48 22.05 -2.76
N ASN A 272 -10.22 21.22 -3.50
CA ASN A 272 -11.49 21.61 -4.14
C ASN A 272 -11.35 22.90 -4.98
N THR A 273 -10.20 23.06 -5.64
CA THR A 273 -9.89 24.21 -6.50
C THR A 273 -10.17 23.86 -7.96
N GLU A 274 -10.67 24.82 -8.71
CA GLU A 274 -10.87 24.68 -10.16
C GLU A 274 -9.70 25.34 -10.92
N MET A 275 -9.11 24.59 -11.85
CA MET A 275 -8.13 25.10 -12.81
C MET A 275 -8.78 25.10 -14.19
N HIS A 276 -9.01 26.30 -14.74
CA HIS A 276 -9.74 26.47 -16.00
C HIS A 276 -8.81 26.87 -17.15
N VAL A 277 -8.64 25.97 -18.11
CA VAL A 277 -7.85 26.20 -19.31
C VAL A 277 -8.64 27.05 -20.30
N ILE A 278 -8.15 28.25 -20.59
CA ILE A 278 -8.74 29.13 -21.61
C ILE A 278 -8.03 28.95 -22.96
N PRO A 279 -8.67 29.29 -24.10
CA PRO A 279 -8.06 29.15 -25.41
C PRO A 279 -6.70 29.87 -25.50
N GLY A 280 -5.69 29.21 -26.08
CA GLY A 280 -4.32 29.70 -26.30
C GLY A 280 -3.88 29.53 -27.76
N GLU A 281 -2.88 30.30 -28.24
CA GLU A 281 -2.22 29.98 -29.52
C GLU A 281 -1.21 28.83 -29.33
N ALA A 282 -0.47 28.87 -28.22
CA ALA A 282 0.35 27.77 -27.74
C ALA A 282 -0.48 26.77 -26.93
N MET A 283 0.02 25.53 -26.84
CA MET A 283 -0.56 24.52 -25.98
C MET A 283 -0.45 24.94 -24.51
N ALA A 284 -1.54 24.80 -23.76
CA ALA A 284 -1.60 25.22 -22.38
C ALA A 284 -0.90 24.23 -21.45
N MET A 285 -0.30 24.75 -20.37
CA MET A 285 0.33 23.97 -19.30
C MET A 285 -0.29 24.43 -17.99
N VAL A 286 -1.00 23.52 -17.30
CA VAL A 286 -1.63 23.84 -16.02
C VAL A 286 -0.57 24.17 -14.97
N THR A 287 0.52 23.38 -14.92
CA THR A 287 1.58 23.57 -13.94
C THR A 287 2.99 23.62 -14.54
N ALA A 288 3.87 24.40 -13.89
CA ALA A 288 5.30 24.44 -14.17
C ALA A 288 6.10 24.54 -12.85
N HIS A 289 6.21 23.41 -12.14
CA HIS A 289 6.89 23.37 -10.83
C HIS A 289 8.41 23.51 -10.96
N ALA A 290 9.05 24.19 -10.02
CA ALA A 290 10.44 24.65 -10.14
C ALA A 290 11.39 24.02 -9.10
N ARG A 291 11.13 22.78 -8.67
CA ARG A 291 12.00 22.08 -7.72
C ARG A 291 13.33 21.70 -8.36
N ALA A 292 14.41 22.28 -7.84
CA ALA A 292 15.75 22.20 -8.41
C ALA A 292 16.61 21.06 -7.87
N ALA A 293 16.28 20.47 -6.71
CA ALA A 293 17.01 19.37 -6.10
C ALA A 293 16.08 18.48 -5.25
N ASP A 294 16.42 17.20 -5.10
CA ASP A 294 15.58 16.23 -4.39
C ASP A 294 15.55 16.39 -2.85
N ASN A 295 16.49 17.14 -2.28
CA ASN A 295 16.46 17.45 -0.84
C ASN A 295 15.60 18.69 -0.51
N VAL A 296 15.02 19.35 -1.52
CA VAL A 296 14.12 20.50 -1.32
C VAL A 296 12.72 19.96 -1.01
N ASP A 297 12.14 20.37 0.11
CA ASP A 297 10.78 19.98 0.51
C ASP A 297 9.73 20.95 -0.11
N SER A 298 9.56 20.85 -1.43
CA SER A 298 8.56 21.60 -2.21
C SER A 298 7.77 20.68 -3.13
N GLY A 299 6.60 21.13 -3.59
CA GLY A 299 5.70 20.34 -4.42
C GLY A 299 4.28 20.89 -4.41
N TYR A 300 3.55 20.61 -5.48
CA TYR A 300 2.11 20.91 -5.56
C TYR A 300 1.30 19.63 -5.39
N SER A 301 0.29 19.67 -4.52
CA SER A 301 -0.70 18.61 -4.34
C SER A 301 -2.09 19.17 -4.61
N PHE A 302 -2.78 18.64 -5.61
CA PHE A 302 -4.15 18.97 -5.98
C PHE A 302 -5.07 17.82 -5.55
N VAL A 303 -5.99 18.09 -4.63
CA VAL A 303 -6.86 17.07 -4.02
C VAL A 303 -8.33 17.48 -4.18
N HIS A 304 -9.16 16.60 -4.74
CA HIS A 304 -10.57 16.90 -5.06
C HIS A 304 -10.75 18.14 -5.95
N CYS A 305 -9.76 18.46 -6.77
CA CYS A 305 -9.80 19.59 -7.69
C CYS A 305 -10.48 19.21 -9.01
N THR A 306 -10.75 20.20 -9.85
CA THR A 306 -11.28 19.96 -11.21
C THR A 306 -10.47 20.71 -12.24
N VAL A 307 -9.98 20.01 -13.27
CA VAL A 307 -9.39 20.64 -14.46
C VAL A 307 -10.44 20.72 -15.54
N THR A 308 -10.90 21.94 -15.82
CA THR A 308 -11.90 22.27 -16.85
C THR A 308 -11.28 23.16 -17.90
N GLY A 309 -11.98 23.41 -19.01
CA GLY A 309 -11.52 24.43 -19.94
C GLY A 309 -12.38 24.57 -21.18
N THR A 310 -12.25 25.72 -21.81
CA THR A 310 -12.79 26.02 -23.15
C THR A 310 -11.68 26.04 -24.22
N GLY A 311 -10.43 25.81 -23.82
CA GLY A 311 -9.31 25.59 -24.72
C GLY A 311 -9.39 24.27 -25.49
N LYS A 312 -8.54 24.09 -26.52
CA LYS A 312 -8.56 22.88 -27.35
C LYS A 312 -7.97 21.66 -26.63
N THR A 313 -6.81 21.83 -26.00
CA THR A 313 -6.12 20.79 -25.22
C THR A 313 -5.02 21.41 -24.34
N ALA A 314 -4.69 20.78 -23.21
CA ALA A 314 -3.66 21.22 -22.26
C ALA A 314 -2.98 20.03 -21.58
N TYR A 315 -1.71 20.18 -21.22
CA TYR A 315 -1.06 19.25 -20.29
C TYR A 315 -1.30 19.67 -18.83
N LEU A 316 -1.34 18.70 -17.93
CA LEU A 316 -1.32 18.90 -16.47
C LEU A 316 -0.08 19.68 -16.02
N GLY A 317 1.00 19.60 -16.79
CA GLY A 317 2.12 20.51 -16.64
C GLY A 317 3.37 20.08 -17.40
N ARG A 318 4.46 20.80 -17.11
CA ARG A 318 5.81 20.49 -17.57
C ARG A 318 6.82 20.69 -16.44
N ALA A 319 7.93 19.97 -16.49
CA ALA A 319 9.00 20.14 -15.53
C ALA A 319 9.79 21.44 -15.83
N TRP A 320 9.60 22.50 -15.05
CA TRP A 320 10.41 23.71 -15.21
C TRP A 320 11.83 23.52 -14.64
N LYS A 321 11.98 22.64 -13.64
CA LYS A 321 13.28 22.24 -13.06
C LYS A 321 13.40 20.72 -12.88
N PRO A 322 14.62 20.16 -12.73
CA PRO A 322 14.87 18.73 -12.85
C PRO A 322 14.18 17.82 -11.83
N PHE A 323 13.74 18.36 -10.69
CA PHE A 323 13.09 17.59 -9.62
C PHE A 323 11.64 18.03 -9.40
N SER A 324 11.01 18.59 -10.43
CA SER A 324 9.59 19.00 -10.43
C SER A 324 8.69 17.94 -9.79
N LYS A 325 7.75 18.35 -8.94
CA LYS A 325 6.92 17.47 -8.14
C LYS A 325 5.50 18.01 -8.07
N VAL A 326 4.59 17.36 -8.79
CA VAL A 326 3.19 17.74 -8.87
C VAL A 326 2.34 16.49 -8.79
N VAL A 327 1.28 16.50 -8.00
CA VAL A 327 0.37 15.38 -7.80
C VAL A 327 -1.08 15.85 -7.95
N PHE A 328 -1.87 15.14 -8.74
CA PHE A 328 -3.34 15.25 -8.76
C PHE A 328 -3.91 13.98 -8.12
N SER A 329 -4.78 14.12 -7.12
CA SER A 329 -5.40 13.00 -6.41
C SER A 329 -6.89 13.23 -6.24
N TYR A 330 -7.70 12.20 -6.49
CA TYR A 330 -9.17 12.26 -6.36
C TYR A 330 -9.81 13.46 -7.11
N SER A 331 -9.19 13.89 -8.21
CA SER A 331 -9.53 15.11 -8.93
C SER A 331 -10.15 14.76 -10.28
N ASP A 332 -11.11 15.57 -10.72
CA ASP A 332 -11.82 15.36 -11.98
C ASP A 332 -11.07 16.07 -13.12
N LEU A 333 -10.67 15.29 -14.14
CA LEU A 333 -9.98 15.81 -15.32
C LEU A 333 -10.94 15.74 -16.51
N SER A 334 -11.35 16.89 -17.04
CA SER A 334 -12.16 16.94 -18.26
C SER A 334 -11.34 16.61 -19.51
N ASP A 335 -12.03 16.49 -20.64
CA ASP A 335 -11.46 16.21 -21.96
C ASP A 335 -10.53 17.32 -22.50
N VAL A 336 -10.44 18.46 -21.80
CA VAL A 336 -9.41 19.47 -22.10
C VAL A 336 -7.99 18.96 -21.80
N VAL A 337 -7.84 17.97 -20.93
CA VAL A 337 -6.51 17.41 -20.59
C VAL A 337 -6.06 16.48 -21.70
N HIS A 338 -4.87 16.76 -22.25
CA HIS A 338 -4.24 15.93 -23.26
C HIS A 338 -4.02 14.51 -22.71
N PRO A 339 -4.30 13.44 -23.49
CA PRO A 339 -4.20 12.06 -22.99
C PRO A 339 -2.83 11.65 -22.46
N GLU A 340 -1.75 12.26 -22.94
CA GLU A 340 -0.38 12.05 -22.42
C GLU A 340 -0.18 12.59 -20.99
N GLY A 341 -1.08 13.45 -20.50
CA GLY A 341 -1.03 14.03 -19.17
C GLY A 341 0.01 15.14 -19.03
N TRP A 342 1.29 14.90 -19.35
CA TRP A 342 2.42 15.81 -19.11
C TRP A 342 3.23 16.10 -20.38
N SER A 343 3.81 17.30 -20.48
CA SER A 343 4.61 17.72 -21.65
C SER A 343 6.10 17.43 -21.51
N ASP A 344 6.74 17.03 -22.62
CA ASP A 344 8.16 16.73 -22.78
C ASP A 344 9.01 17.90 -23.32
N PHE A 345 8.54 19.15 -23.19
CA PHE A 345 9.17 20.34 -23.81
C PHE A 345 10.59 20.63 -23.27
N GLY A 346 11.61 19.93 -23.81
CA GLY A 346 12.98 19.92 -23.27
C GLY A 346 14.10 19.71 -24.29
N LYS A 347 13.85 19.69 -25.62
CA LYS A 347 14.80 19.32 -26.71
C LYS A 347 16.16 20.09 -26.81
N LYS A 348 16.53 20.97 -25.87
CA LYS A 348 17.93 21.42 -25.60
C LYS A 348 18.69 20.47 -24.66
N GLU A 349 18.03 19.44 -24.16
CA GLU A 349 18.52 18.57 -23.10
C GLU A 349 19.59 17.61 -23.54
N PHE A 350 19.80 17.25 -24.81
CA PHE A 350 20.79 16.21 -25.09
C PHE A 350 22.25 16.61 -24.72
N ASP A 351 22.71 17.79 -25.14
CA ASP A 351 24.05 18.28 -24.79
C ASP A 351 24.15 18.60 -23.28
N SER A 352 23.09 19.17 -22.70
CA SER A 352 23.01 19.42 -21.25
C SER A 352 22.85 18.15 -20.41
N TRP A 353 22.24 17.09 -20.95
CA TRP A 353 22.04 15.80 -20.30
C TRP A 353 23.36 15.04 -20.34
N PHE A 354 24.12 15.08 -21.44
CA PHE A 354 25.45 14.48 -21.49
C PHE A 354 26.39 15.21 -20.53
N ASP A 355 26.42 16.55 -20.53
CA ASP A 355 27.27 17.33 -19.63
C ASP A 355 26.83 17.27 -18.15
N ALA A 356 25.53 17.12 -17.85
CA ALA A 356 25.00 17.01 -16.49
C ALA A 356 24.97 15.57 -15.92
N ASN A 357 24.86 14.54 -16.78
CA ASN A 357 24.74 13.14 -16.35
C ASN A 357 26.02 12.32 -16.62
N VAL A 358 26.88 12.76 -17.53
CA VAL A 358 28.20 12.16 -17.79
C VAL A 358 29.26 13.19 -17.41
N LYS A 359 29.61 13.23 -16.12
CA LYS A 359 30.69 14.09 -15.60
C LYS A 359 31.95 13.97 -16.48
N PRO A 360 32.74 15.06 -16.67
CA PRO A 360 34.03 15.00 -17.35
C PRO A 360 34.85 13.81 -16.83
N LEU A 361 35.63 13.14 -17.68
CA LEU A 361 36.35 11.92 -17.31
C LEU A 361 37.12 12.10 -15.99
N ASP A 362 37.75 13.26 -15.79
CA ASP A 362 38.47 13.59 -14.55
C ASP A 362 37.61 13.57 -13.27
N ALA A 363 36.32 13.86 -13.37
CA ALA A 363 35.39 13.90 -12.24
C ALA A 363 34.66 12.57 -11.99
N ARG A 364 34.85 11.55 -12.84
CA ARG A 364 34.26 10.21 -12.66
C ARG A 364 35.23 9.04 -12.80
N LYS A 365 36.47 9.26 -13.24
CA LYS A 365 37.46 8.22 -13.52
C LYS A 365 37.71 7.26 -12.35
N ASP A 366 37.61 7.75 -11.11
CA ASP A 366 37.87 6.94 -9.91
C ASP A 366 36.81 5.86 -9.66
N ASN A 367 35.61 6.00 -10.25
CA ASN A 367 34.48 5.06 -10.10
C ASN A 367 34.16 4.30 -11.39
N LEU A 368 34.98 4.44 -12.43
CA LEU A 368 34.78 3.78 -13.72
C LEU A 368 35.72 2.58 -13.88
N ASP A 369 35.35 1.68 -14.76
CA ASP A 369 36.23 0.62 -15.20
C ASP A 369 37.54 1.22 -15.79
N PRO A 370 38.73 0.83 -15.30
CA PRO A 370 40.00 1.34 -15.81
C PRO A 370 40.17 1.21 -17.33
N ALA A 371 39.61 0.16 -17.93
CA ALA A 371 39.67 -0.04 -19.38
C ALA A 371 38.82 1.01 -20.13
N LEU A 372 37.67 1.37 -19.57
CA LEU A 372 36.82 2.45 -20.09
C LEU A 372 37.50 3.82 -19.95
N VAL A 373 38.14 4.09 -18.81
CA VAL A 373 38.90 5.32 -18.58
C VAL A 373 40.02 5.47 -19.61
N ALA A 374 40.80 4.41 -19.82
CA ALA A 374 41.89 4.41 -20.80
C ALA A 374 41.37 4.63 -22.23
N ALA A 375 40.22 4.04 -22.58
CA ALA A 375 39.62 4.19 -23.90
C ALA A 375 39.08 5.61 -24.14
N GLU A 376 38.43 6.23 -23.15
CA GLU A 376 37.85 7.57 -23.29
C GLU A 376 38.89 8.70 -23.28
N ALA A 377 40.06 8.49 -22.65
CA ALA A 377 41.17 9.44 -22.67
C ALA A 377 41.68 9.75 -24.08
N ASN A 378 41.46 8.83 -25.04
CA ASN A 378 41.95 8.93 -26.42
C ASN A 378 40.82 8.76 -27.45
N LYS A 379 39.68 9.43 -27.26
CA LYS A 379 38.50 9.28 -28.14
C LYS A 379 38.77 9.72 -29.59
N THR A 380 38.15 9.03 -30.55
CA THR A 380 38.17 9.36 -31.99
C THR A 380 36.74 9.47 -32.52
N ILE A 381 36.49 10.35 -33.48
CA ILE A 381 35.16 10.55 -34.10
C ILE A 381 35.24 10.16 -35.58
N ILE A 382 34.28 9.36 -36.05
CA ILE A 382 34.04 9.02 -37.45
C ILE A 382 32.66 9.55 -37.85
N LYS A 383 32.54 10.23 -38.99
CA LYS A 383 31.28 10.77 -39.49
C LYS A 383 30.67 9.88 -40.57
N VAL A 384 29.40 9.52 -40.41
CA VAL A 384 28.63 8.76 -41.41
C VAL A 384 27.50 9.63 -41.92
N ARG A 385 27.42 9.87 -43.24
CA ARG A 385 26.38 10.71 -43.87
C ARG A 385 25.93 10.06 -45.18
N SER A 386 24.64 9.80 -45.33
CA SER A 386 24.08 9.13 -46.52
C SER A 386 24.24 9.97 -47.81
N ASP A 387 24.37 11.28 -47.68
CA ASP A 387 24.63 12.22 -48.79
C ASP A 387 26.10 12.24 -49.25
N GLY A 388 27.01 11.56 -48.53
CA GLY A 388 28.44 11.54 -48.81
C GLY A 388 29.26 12.69 -48.23
N SER A 389 28.68 13.53 -47.37
CA SER A 389 29.39 14.63 -46.69
C SER A 389 30.22 14.19 -45.47
N GLY A 390 30.14 12.92 -45.07
CA GLY A 390 30.89 12.31 -43.97
C GLY A 390 32.10 11.51 -44.45
N ASP A 391 32.85 10.95 -43.49
CA ASP A 391 34.00 10.07 -43.76
C ASP A 391 33.56 8.76 -44.44
N PHE A 392 32.34 8.29 -44.14
CA PHE A 392 31.72 7.13 -44.78
C PHE A 392 30.26 7.41 -45.15
N LYS A 393 29.75 6.68 -46.15
CA LYS A 393 28.33 6.72 -46.55
C LYS A 393 27.46 5.73 -45.77
N THR A 394 28.06 4.63 -45.31
CA THR A 394 27.38 3.53 -44.61
C THR A 394 27.96 3.34 -43.21
N LEU A 395 27.18 2.77 -42.30
CA LEU A 395 27.67 2.38 -40.97
C LEU A 395 28.62 1.18 -41.07
N THR A 396 28.34 0.24 -41.97
CA THR A 396 29.15 -0.96 -42.18
C THR A 396 30.59 -0.61 -42.56
N ASP A 397 30.80 0.32 -43.49
CA ASP A 397 32.16 0.76 -43.87
C ASP A 397 32.88 1.45 -42.70
N ALA A 398 32.16 2.28 -41.94
CA ALA A 398 32.69 2.94 -40.75
C ALA A 398 33.14 1.94 -39.68
N ILE A 399 32.32 0.92 -39.39
CA ILE A 399 32.66 -0.14 -38.43
C ILE A 399 33.82 -1.00 -38.92
N ASN A 400 33.88 -1.31 -40.22
CA ASN A 400 34.99 -2.05 -40.84
C ASN A 400 36.32 -1.30 -40.76
N SER A 401 36.29 0.04 -40.73
CA SER A 401 37.50 0.87 -40.57
C SER A 401 38.10 0.83 -39.16
N ILE A 402 37.35 0.36 -38.16
CA ILE A 402 37.81 0.26 -36.78
C ILE A 402 38.65 -1.01 -36.61
N PRO A 403 39.87 -0.91 -36.05
CA PRO A 403 40.75 -2.07 -35.90
C PRO A 403 40.20 -3.09 -34.89
N GLU A 404 40.53 -4.36 -35.11
CA GLU A 404 40.36 -5.41 -34.12
C GLU A 404 41.10 -5.09 -32.82
N ALA A 405 40.57 -5.57 -31.69
CA ALA A 405 41.04 -5.28 -30.33
C ALA A 405 41.18 -3.77 -30.04
N ASN A 406 40.23 -2.98 -30.53
CA ASN A 406 40.19 -1.53 -30.34
C ASN A 406 40.35 -1.12 -28.87
N LYS A 407 41.25 -0.17 -28.58
CA LYS A 407 41.54 0.31 -27.21
C LYS A 407 41.10 1.75 -26.94
N ARG A 408 40.44 2.39 -27.91
CA ARG A 408 40.01 3.80 -27.84
C ARG A 408 38.51 3.91 -28.00
N ARG A 409 37.88 4.88 -27.36
CA ARG A 409 36.46 5.20 -27.58
C ARG A 409 36.29 5.73 -29.02
N VAL A 410 35.62 4.97 -29.89
CA VAL A 410 35.31 5.41 -31.26
C VAL A 410 33.85 5.83 -31.33
N ILE A 411 33.61 7.11 -31.62
CA ILE A 411 32.27 7.70 -31.75
C ILE A 411 31.94 7.80 -33.24
N ILE A 412 30.98 7.00 -33.69
CA ILE A 412 30.42 7.07 -35.03
C ILE A 412 29.25 8.07 -35.00
N SER A 413 29.50 9.31 -35.44
CA SER A 413 28.49 10.35 -35.59
C SER A 413 27.70 10.12 -36.88
N ILE A 414 26.41 9.86 -36.77
CA ILE A 414 25.51 9.53 -37.89
C ILE A 414 24.58 10.71 -38.14
N GLY A 415 24.53 11.20 -39.38
CA GLY A 415 23.59 12.26 -39.76
C GLY A 415 22.19 11.72 -39.96
N GLY A 416 21.18 12.58 -39.89
CA GLY A 416 19.80 12.15 -40.10
C GLY A 416 19.56 11.58 -41.50
N GLY A 417 18.74 10.53 -41.58
CA GLY A 417 18.46 9.81 -42.82
C GLY A 417 18.10 8.34 -42.59
N ASN A 418 17.74 7.64 -43.66
CA ASN A 418 17.47 6.20 -43.65
C ASN A 418 18.70 5.44 -44.18
N TYR A 419 19.30 4.63 -43.32
CA TYR A 419 20.44 3.76 -43.62
C TYR A 419 19.92 2.33 -43.79
N THR A 420 19.76 1.89 -45.03
CA THR A 420 19.24 0.55 -45.34
C THR A 420 20.38 -0.45 -45.44
N GLU A 421 20.76 -1.03 -44.31
CA GLU A 421 21.88 -1.96 -44.19
C GLU A 421 21.73 -2.83 -42.95
N LYS A 422 22.29 -4.05 -43.00
CA LYS A 422 22.41 -4.93 -41.82
C LYS A 422 23.77 -4.69 -41.17
N VAL A 423 23.78 -4.32 -39.90
CA VAL A 423 24.99 -3.90 -39.20
C VAL A 423 25.37 -4.91 -38.13
N LYS A 424 26.64 -5.34 -38.11
CA LYS A 424 27.20 -6.14 -37.01
C LYS A 424 28.40 -5.42 -36.39
N ILE A 425 28.37 -5.28 -35.06
CA ILE A 425 29.47 -4.74 -34.27
C ILE A 425 30.08 -5.90 -33.48
N GLU A 426 31.18 -6.41 -33.99
CA GLU A 426 31.81 -7.64 -33.48
C GLU A 426 32.44 -7.47 -32.09
N ARG A 427 32.47 -8.57 -31.33
CA ARG A 427 33.05 -8.63 -29.97
C ARG A 427 34.49 -8.12 -29.91
N SER A 428 35.25 -8.32 -30.97
CA SER A 428 36.64 -7.90 -31.12
C SER A 428 36.82 -6.39 -31.24
N LYS A 429 35.75 -5.59 -31.39
CA LYS A 429 35.81 -4.13 -31.53
C LYS A 429 35.11 -3.41 -30.36
N PRO A 430 35.64 -3.47 -29.12
CA PRO A 430 35.02 -2.83 -27.95
C PRO A 430 35.08 -1.29 -28.02
N PHE A 431 34.34 -0.62 -27.14
CA PHE A 431 34.32 0.84 -26.97
C PHE A 431 33.79 1.63 -28.18
N ILE A 432 32.79 1.09 -28.89
CA ILE A 432 32.12 1.79 -30.00
C ILE A 432 30.88 2.54 -29.48
N THR A 433 30.69 3.77 -29.97
CA THR A 433 29.47 4.56 -29.72
C THR A 433 28.81 4.94 -31.04
N LEU A 434 27.54 4.61 -31.24
CA LEU A 434 26.71 5.18 -32.29
C LEU A 434 26.02 6.44 -31.77
N TYR A 435 26.20 7.56 -32.47
CA TYR A 435 25.67 8.86 -32.06
C TYR A 435 24.89 9.50 -33.20
N GLY A 436 23.56 9.51 -33.10
CA GLY A 436 22.68 10.16 -34.07
C GLY A 436 22.40 11.62 -33.75
N ASP A 437 22.05 12.39 -34.78
CA ASP A 437 21.64 13.78 -34.62
C ASP A 437 20.28 13.88 -33.88
N PRO A 438 20.22 14.50 -32.68
CA PRO A 438 18.97 14.62 -31.91
C PRO A 438 17.90 15.50 -32.60
N LYS A 439 18.29 16.36 -33.54
CA LYS A 439 17.34 17.17 -34.32
C LYS A 439 16.71 16.37 -35.46
N ASN A 440 17.43 15.39 -35.97
CA ASN A 440 17.00 14.52 -37.07
C ASN A 440 17.56 13.10 -36.85
N VAL A 441 16.88 12.34 -36.01
CA VAL A 441 17.33 11.02 -35.55
C VAL A 441 17.42 10.04 -36.74
N PRO A 442 18.59 9.41 -36.99
CA PRO A 442 18.75 8.47 -38.10
C PRO A 442 17.99 7.16 -37.85
N ASN A 443 17.45 6.59 -38.93
CA ASN A 443 16.87 5.25 -38.95
C ASN A 443 17.87 4.26 -39.57
N ILE A 444 18.25 3.23 -38.83
CA ILE A 444 18.98 2.07 -39.37
C ILE A 444 17.92 1.01 -39.66
N ILE A 445 17.80 0.62 -40.93
CA ILE A 445 16.69 -0.16 -41.44
C ILE A 445 17.22 -1.42 -42.14
N PHE A 446 16.66 -2.57 -41.82
CA PHE A 446 16.87 -3.79 -42.57
C PHE A 446 15.59 -4.63 -42.55
N ASN A 447 15.41 -5.48 -43.56
CA ASN A 447 14.28 -6.40 -43.65
C ASN A 447 14.82 -7.82 -43.47
N GLY A 448 14.96 -8.23 -42.21
CA GLY A 448 15.46 -9.56 -41.84
C GLY A 448 14.40 -10.33 -41.06
N THR A 449 14.08 -11.54 -41.50
CA THR A 449 13.17 -12.45 -40.78
C THR A 449 13.90 -13.67 -40.25
N ALA A 450 13.34 -14.32 -39.23
CA ALA A 450 13.88 -15.55 -38.66
C ALA A 450 13.94 -16.70 -39.67
N LYS A 451 13.12 -16.66 -40.72
CA LYS A 451 13.21 -17.61 -41.84
C LYS A 451 14.56 -17.56 -42.55
N GLU A 452 15.12 -16.37 -42.72
CA GLU A 452 16.37 -16.16 -43.43
C GLU A 452 17.58 -16.21 -42.50
N TYR A 453 17.44 -15.71 -41.27
CA TYR A 453 18.57 -15.49 -40.38
C TYR A 453 18.44 -16.13 -39.01
N ASN A 454 17.44 -16.96 -38.70
CA ASN A 454 17.03 -17.28 -37.32
C ASN A 454 16.60 -16.02 -36.53
N THR A 455 15.94 -16.20 -35.38
CA THR A 455 15.37 -15.07 -34.61
C THR A 455 16.42 -14.05 -34.19
N VAL A 456 17.56 -14.49 -33.64
CA VAL A 456 18.54 -13.58 -33.05
C VAL A 456 19.40 -12.89 -34.10
N ASP A 457 19.72 -13.56 -35.22
CA ASP A 457 20.48 -12.91 -36.31
C ASP A 457 19.57 -12.22 -37.32
N SER A 458 18.23 -12.24 -37.16
CA SER A 458 17.31 -11.40 -37.92
C SER A 458 17.46 -9.90 -37.63
N ALA A 459 18.17 -9.55 -36.55
CA ALA A 459 18.36 -8.19 -36.09
C ALA A 459 18.92 -7.25 -37.18
N THR A 460 18.31 -6.07 -37.34
CA THR A 460 18.87 -4.99 -38.19
C THR A 460 20.26 -4.58 -37.72
N VAL A 461 20.45 -4.48 -36.40
CA VAL A 461 21.76 -4.26 -35.79
C VAL A 461 22.05 -5.34 -34.76
N VAL A 462 23.21 -6.01 -34.90
CA VAL A 462 23.74 -6.99 -33.95
C VAL A 462 24.95 -6.40 -33.23
N VAL A 463 24.88 -6.30 -31.90
CA VAL A 463 25.97 -5.79 -31.06
C VAL A 463 26.51 -6.91 -30.17
N GLU A 464 27.73 -7.36 -30.46
CA GLU A 464 28.49 -8.32 -29.61
C GLU A 464 29.64 -7.62 -28.85
N SER A 465 29.92 -6.37 -29.20
CA SER A 465 30.99 -5.52 -28.66
C SER A 465 30.73 -5.07 -27.23
N GLU A 466 31.76 -5.19 -26.37
CA GLU A 466 31.71 -4.71 -24.98
C GLU A 466 31.85 -3.18 -24.91
N TYR A 467 31.26 -2.58 -23.86
CA TYR A 467 31.22 -1.12 -23.65
C TYR A 467 30.57 -0.34 -24.80
N PHE A 468 29.70 -0.99 -25.56
CA PHE A 468 28.94 -0.35 -26.62
C PHE A 468 28.04 0.77 -26.08
N SER A 469 27.82 1.82 -26.87
CA SER A 469 26.78 2.80 -26.57
C SER A 469 26.00 3.22 -27.80
N ALA A 470 24.70 3.42 -27.70
CA ALA A 470 23.90 4.06 -28.74
C ALA A 470 23.12 5.23 -28.17
N VAL A 471 23.03 6.30 -28.95
CA VAL A 471 22.40 7.54 -28.52
C VAL A 471 21.67 8.18 -29.69
N ASN A 472 20.38 8.49 -29.51
CA ASN A 472 19.53 9.09 -30.54
C ASN A 472 19.55 8.28 -31.84
N ILE A 473 19.23 6.98 -31.79
CA ILE A 473 19.16 6.10 -32.97
C ILE A 473 17.80 5.40 -33.01
N ASN A 474 17.19 5.34 -34.19
CA ASN A 474 16.05 4.47 -34.45
C ASN A 474 16.53 3.18 -35.12
N PHE A 475 16.39 2.06 -34.44
CA PHE A 475 16.59 0.72 -34.98
C PHE A 475 15.27 0.21 -35.52
N VAL A 476 15.22 -0.11 -36.82
CA VAL A 476 13.98 -0.49 -37.49
C VAL A 476 14.18 -1.82 -38.19
N ASN A 477 13.35 -2.80 -37.89
CA ASN A 477 13.18 -3.94 -38.79
C ASN A 477 11.93 -3.73 -39.65
N SER A 478 12.12 -3.61 -40.96
CA SER A 478 11.05 -3.32 -41.91
C SER A 478 10.35 -4.58 -42.45
N ALA A 479 10.61 -5.75 -41.86
CA ALA A 479 9.91 -6.98 -42.22
C ALA A 479 8.39 -6.83 -42.07
N PRO A 480 7.59 -7.41 -42.99
CA PRO A 480 6.15 -7.23 -42.94
C PRO A 480 5.56 -7.92 -41.70
N ARG A 481 4.70 -7.20 -40.96
CA ARG A 481 4.00 -7.66 -39.76
C ARG A 481 3.45 -9.09 -39.86
N PRO A 482 3.73 -10.00 -38.91
CA PRO A 482 3.18 -11.36 -38.92
C PRO A 482 1.65 -11.39 -39.08
N ASP A 483 1.17 -12.26 -39.97
CA ASP A 483 -0.24 -12.40 -40.40
C ASP A 483 -0.81 -13.80 -40.11
N GLY A 484 -0.14 -14.55 -39.23
CA GLY A 484 -0.49 -15.94 -38.88
C GLY A 484 -0.27 -16.97 -40.00
N LYS A 485 0.09 -16.55 -41.22
CA LYS A 485 0.27 -17.42 -42.39
C LYS A 485 1.73 -17.68 -42.73
N ARG A 486 2.62 -16.71 -42.43
CA ARG A 486 4.05 -16.83 -42.71
C ARG A 486 4.78 -17.53 -41.56
N GLU A 487 5.41 -18.65 -41.86
CA GLU A 487 6.31 -19.34 -40.94
C GLU A 487 7.57 -18.50 -40.69
N LEU A 488 8.02 -18.48 -39.42
CA LEU A 488 9.25 -17.81 -38.96
C LEU A 488 9.32 -16.30 -39.29
N ALA A 489 8.21 -15.59 -39.05
CA ALA A 489 8.06 -14.15 -39.35
C ALA A 489 8.67 -13.21 -38.29
N GLN A 490 9.35 -13.74 -37.26
CA GLN A 490 9.99 -12.91 -36.22
C GLN A 490 11.12 -12.07 -36.82
N ALA A 491 11.28 -10.84 -36.32
CA ALA A 491 12.13 -9.85 -36.98
C ALA A 491 12.63 -8.81 -35.97
N ALA A 492 13.85 -9.02 -35.47
CA ALA A 492 14.45 -8.13 -34.48
C ALA A 492 14.94 -6.82 -35.12
N ALA A 493 14.73 -5.70 -34.44
CA ALA A 493 15.32 -4.41 -34.78
C ALA A 493 16.75 -4.28 -34.22
N LEU A 494 16.96 -4.79 -33.00
CA LEU A 494 18.25 -4.72 -32.32
C LEU A 494 18.51 -6.02 -31.56
N ARG A 495 19.78 -6.46 -31.56
CA ARG A 495 20.31 -7.46 -30.63
C ARG A 495 21.50 -6.89 -29.88
N THR A 496 21.53 -7.08 -28.56
CA THR A 496 22.63 -6.64 -27.70
C THR A 496 23.12 -7.78 -26.82
N GLY A 497 24.35 -8.24 -27.04
CA GLY A 497 24.98 -9.37 -26.34
C GLY A 497 26.38 -9.09 -25.78
N GLY A 498 26.90 -7.86 -25.90
CA GLY A 498 28.18 -7.43 -25.33
C GLY A 498 28.01 -6.84 -23.92
N ASP A 499 28.89 -7.19 -22.97
CA ASP A 499 28.78 -6.69 -21.59
C ASP A 499 28.98 -5.16 -21.53
N LYS A 500 28.30 -4.51 -20.58
CA LYS A 500 28.39 -3.07 -20.31
C LYS A 500 27.89 -2.18 -21.47
N ALA A 501 26.89 -2.62 -22.22
CA ALA A 501 26.23 -1.80 -23.23
C ALA A 501 25.27 -0.76 -22.63
N SER A 502 25.14 0.41 -23.24
CA SER A 502 24.17 1.44 -22.80
C SER A 502 23.47 2.16 -23.96
N LEU A 503 22.18 2.43 -23.80
CA LEU A 503 21.35 3.03 -24.83
C LEU A 503 20.54 4.20 -24.25
N TYR A 504 20.56 5.33 -24.95
CA TYR A 504 19.95 6.57 -24.51
C TYR A 504 19.10 7.17 -25.62
N ASN A 505 17.83 7.46 -25.33
CA ASN A 505 16.91 8.05 -26.32
C ASN A 505 16.92 7.32 -27.67
N CYS A 506 16.96 5.99 -27.62
CA CYS A 506 16.92 5.13 -28.78
C CYS A 506 15.51 4.56 -28.96
N LYS A 507 15.13 4.30 -30.20
CA LYS A 507 13.84 3.69 -30.52
C LYS A 507 14.02 2.37 -31.25
N MET A 508 13.25 1.36 -30.88
CA MET A 508 13.27 0.04 -31.50
C MET A 508 11.89 -0.24 -32.09
N PHE A 509 11.83 -0.38 -33.42
CA PHE A 509 10.59 -0.56 -34.18
C PHE A 509 10.55 -1.97 -34.80
N GLY A 510 9.54 -2.75 -34.43
CA GLY A 510 9.33 -4.11 -34.91
C GLY A 510 7.97 -4.66 -34.48
N PHE A 511 7.72 -5.94 -34.76
CA PHE A 511 6.46 -6.60 -34.41
C PHE A 511 6.69 -7.72 -33.39
N GLN A 512 7.05 -8.92 -33.86
CA GLN A 512 7.36 -10.05 -32.99
C GLN A 512 8.88 -10.13 -32.82
N ASP A 513 9.33 -10.29 -31.57
CA ASP A 513 10.74 -10.36 -31.19
C ASP A 513 11.52 -9.07 -31.57
N THR A 514 10.95 -7.88 -31.31
CA THR A 514 11.53 -6.58 -31.71
C THR A 514 12.93 -6.33 -31.16
N PHE A 515 13.18 -6.62 -29.88
CA PHE A 515 14.46 -6.32 -29.23
C PHE A 515 14.99 -7.54 -28.47
N CYS A 516 16.15 -8.02 -28.91
CA CYS A 516 16.89 -9.11 -28.28
C CYS A 516 17.91 -8.55 -27.28
N ASP A 517 17.52 -8.44 -26.02
CA ASP A 517 18.39 -8.17 -24.86
C ASP A 517 19.07 -9.47 -24.40
N ASP A 518 20.03 -9.91 -25.22
CA ASP A 518 20.58 -11.26 -25.29
C ASP A 518 21.37 -11.66 -24.03
N SER A 519 22.47 -10.97 -23.73
CA SER A 519 23.34 -11.28 -22.59
C SER A 519 24.26 -10.13 -22.22
N GLY A 520 24.58 -9.97 -20.93
CA GLY A 520 25.47 -8.92 -20.43
C GLY A 520 24.75 -7.93 -19.52
N LYS A 521 25.51 -6.99 -18.94
CA LYS A 521 24.96 -5.88 -18.13
C LYS A 521 24.60 -4.73 -19.04
N HIS A 522 23.33 -4.39 -19.13
CA HIS A 522 22.85 -3.34 -20.03
C HIS A 522 22.09 -2.24 -19.28
N PHE A 523 22.15 -1.03 -19.82
CA PHE A 523 21.41 0.11 -19.30
C PHE A 523 20.68 0.85 -20.42
N PHE A 524 19.37 0.98 -20.28
CA PHE A 524 18.51 1.68 -21.23
C PHE A 524 17.86 2.85 -20.51
N LYS A 525 17.96 4.05 -21.06
CA LYS A 525 17.34 5.23 -20.48
C LYS A 525 16.63 6.04 -21.55
N ASP A 526 15.43 6.52 -21.23
CA ASP A 526 14.66 7.42 -22.09
C ASP A 526 14.36 6.79 -23.47
N CYS A 527 14.30 5.45 -23.55
CA CYS A 527 14.12 4.73 -24.82
C CYS A 527 12.63 4.47 -25.14
N TYR A 528 12.35 4.06 -26.37
CA TYR A 528 11.02 3.63 -26.82
C TYR A 528 11.12 2.27 -27.53
N ILE A 529 10.31 1.31 -27.13
CA ILE A 529 10.30 -0.02 -27.74
C ILE A 529 8.85 -0.38 -28.06
N GLU A 530 8.57 -0.67 -29.33
CA GLU A 530 7.23 -1.12 -29.73
C GLU A 530 7.22 -2.55 -30.26
N GLY A 531 6.08 -3.22 -30.07
CA GLY A 531 5.88 -4.53 -30.66
C GLY A 531 4.58 -5.21 -30.24
N THR A 532 4.51 -6.49 -30.60
CA THR A 532 3.35 -7.36 -30.40
C THR A 532 3.71 -8.48 -29.43
N VAL A 533 4.29 -9.60 -29.89
CA VAL A 533 4.64 -10.75 -29.07
C VAL A 533 6.14 -10.76 -28.78
N ASP A 534 6.50 -10.97 -27.51
CA ASP A 534 7.86 -11.13 -26.99
C ASP A 534 8.82 -10.02 -27.43
N PHE A 535 8.33 -8.79 -27.50
CA PHE A 535 9.09 -7.74 -28.18
C PHE A 535 10.31 -7.23 -27.40
N ILE A 536 10.46 -7.59 -26.12
CA ILE A 536 11.73 -7.57 -25.38
C ILE A 536 12.04 -8.99 -24.88
N PHE A 537 13.11 -9.61 -25.37
CA PHE A 537 13.43 -11.01 -25.05
C PHE A 537 14.94 -11.25 -24.91
N GLY A 538 15.33 -12.30 -24.18
CA GLY A 538 16.74 -12.65 -23.96
C GLY A 538 17.10 -12.90 -22.48
N ASN A 539 18.38 -12.86 -22.14
CA ASN A 539 18.91 -13.21 -20.81
C ASN A 539 19.85 -12.12 -20.24
N GLY A 540 19.69 -10.86 -20.68
CA GLY A 540 20.43 -9.72 -20.13
C GLY A 540 20.21 -9.48 -18.63
N LYS A 541 21.19 -8.83 -17.99
CA LYS A 541 21.05 -8.21 -16.67
C LYS A 541 20.88 -6.70 -16.91
N SER A 542 19.63 -6.27 -16.99
CA SER A 542 19.31 -4.99 -17.63
C SER A 542 18.46 -4.10 -16.75
N LEU A 543 18.82 -2.82 -16.72
CA LEU A 543 18.01 -1.76 -16.13
C LEU A 543 17.47 -0.87 -17.25
N TYR A 544 16.14 -0.79 -17.31
CA TYR A 544 15.38 0.13 -18.15
C TYR A 544 14.87 1.25 -17.23
N LEU A 545 15.21 2.49 -17.54
CA LEU A 545 14.85 3.66 -16.74
C LEU A 545 14.12 4.66 -17.63
N ASN A 546 12.94 5.12 -17.20
CA ASN A 546 12.15 6.09 -17.97
C ASN A 546 11.95 5.70 -19.44
N THR A 547 11.72 4.41 -19.70
CA THR A 547 11.57 3.85 -21.05
C THR A 547 10.10 3.55 -21.32
N GLU A 548 9.64 3.80 -22.52
CA GLU A 548 8.28 3.48 -22.96
C GLU A 548 8.27 2.14 -23.71
N MET A 549 7.35 1.25 -23.30
CA MET A 549 7.01 0.04 -24.03
C MET A 549 5.62 0.19 -24.63
N HIS A 550 5.56 0.35 -25.96
CA HIS A 550 4.32 0.64 -26.67
C HIS A 550 3.76 -0.61 -27.37
N VAL A 551 2.60 -1.07 -26.92
CA VAL A 551 1.89 -2.22 -27.48
C VAL A 551 1.11 -1.77 -28.72
N ILE A 552 1.50 -2.29 -29.88
CA ILE A 552 0.77 -2.08 -31.13
C ILE A 552 -0.22 -3.24 -31.38
N PRO A 553 -1.31 -3.02 -32.15
CA PRO A 553 -2.30 -4.05 -32.43
C PRO A 553 -1.65 -5.31 -33.02
N GLY A 554 -2.10 -6.50 -32.61
CA GLY A 554 -1.62 -7.82 -33.06
C GLY A 554 -2.80 -8.77 -33.37
N GLU A 555 -2.57 -9.86 -34.11
CA GLU A 555 -3.57 -10.94 -34.25
C GLU A 555 -3.64 -11.82 -32.99
N ALA A 556 -2.54 -11.90 -32.25
CA ALA A 556 -2.42 -12.57 -30.96
C ALA A 556 -2.29 -11.55 -29.83
N MET A 557 -2.52 -11.99 -28.59
CA MET A 557 -2.29 -11.17 -27.41
C MET A 557 -0.81 -10.83 -27.27
N ALA A 558 -0.52 -9.56 -26.98
CA ALA A 558 0.84 -9.05 -26.89
C ALA A 558 1.55 -9.50 -25.60
N MET A 559 2.88 -9.68 -25.68
CA MET A 559 3.75 -9.97 -24.54
C MET A 559 4.88 -8.94 -24.54
N VAL A 560 4.93 -8.09 -23.51
CA VAL A 560 5.96 -7.05 -23.42
C VAL A 560 7.34 -7.66 -23.22
N THR A 561 7.46 -8.64 -22.32
CA THR A 561 8.76 -9.27 -22.01
C THR A 561 8.75 -10.80 -22.11
N ALA A 562 9.90 -11.37 -22.46
CA ALA A 562 10.16 -12.81 -22.45
C ALA A 562 11.59 -13.10 -21.96
N HIS A 563 11.80 -13.08 -20.64
CA HIS A 563 13.12 -13.28 -20.03
C HIS A 563 13.53 -14.76 -20.02
N ALA A 564 14.82 -15.06 -20.23
CA ALA A 564 15.32 -16.40 -20.51
C ALA A 564 16.30 -16.96 -19.45
N ARG A 565 16.11 -16.59 -18.19
CA ARG A 565 16.95 -17.11 -17.09
C ARG A 565 16.69 -18.58 -16.81
N ALA A 566 17.73 -19.39 -16.99
CA ALA A 566 17.65 -20.85 -17.00
C ALA A 566 17.98 -21.53 -15.65
N ALA A 567 18.62 -20.85 -14.71
CA ALA A 567 18.93 -21.38 -13.37
C ALA A 567 18.97 -20.27 -12.31
N ASP A 568 18.70 -20.60 -11.04
CA ASP A 568 18.63 -19.61 -9.96
C ASP A 568 19.99 -19.02 -9.56
N ASN A 569 21.10 -19.68 -9.89
CA ASN A 569 22.44 -19.12 -9.65
C ASN A 569 22.91 -18.18 -10.77
N VAL A 570 22.13 -17.99 -11.82
CA VAL A 570 22.44 -17.03 -12.90
C VAL A 570 22.05 -15.64 -12.46
N ASP A 571 22.96 -14.68 -12.53
CA ASP A 571 22.70 -13.27 -12.18
C ASP A 571 22.23 -12.49 -13.42
N SER A 572 21.00 -12.77 -13.86
CA SER A 572 20.31 -12.05 -14.95
C SER A 572 18.89 -11.65 -14.54
N GLY A 573 18.32 -10.69 -15.27
CA GLY A 573 17.00 -10.14 -14.95
C GLY A 573 16.76 -8.80 -15.62
N TYR A 574 15.50 -8.46 -15.83
CA TYR A 574 15.08 -7.14 -16.29
C TYR A 574 14.48 -6.33 -15.14
N SER A 575 14.91 -5.08 -14.99
CA SER A 575 14.32 -4.12 -14.07
C SER A 575 13.85 -2.91 -14.86
N PHE A 576 12.55 -2.67 -14.89
CA PHE A 576 11.91 -1.49 -15.47
C PHE A 576 11.57 -0.54 -14.33
N VAL A 577 12.15 0.67 -14.34
CA VAL A 577 12.02 1.65 -13.27
C VAL A 577 11.52 2.95 -13.87
N HIS A 578 10.42 3.52 -13.35
CA HIS A 578 9.80 4.74 -13.92
C HIS A 578 9.47 4.62 -15.42
N CYS A 579 9.26 3.40 -15.90
CA CYS A 579 8.89 3.13 -17.29
C CYS A 579 7.37 3.18 -17.48
N THR A 580 6.91 3.33 -18.73
CA THR A 580 5.48 3.36 -19.05
C THR A 580 5.12 2.24 -20.03
N VAL A 581 4.04 1.51 -19.77
CA VAL A 581 3.46 0.57 -20.74
C VAL A 581 2.20 1.19 -21.33
N THR A 582 2.29 1.59 -22.59
CA THR A 582 1.22 2.23 -23.36
C THR A 582 0.79 1.32 -24.52
N GLY A 583 -0.29 1.64 -25.21
CA GLY A 583 -0.60 0.95 -26.45
C GLY A 583 -1.92 1.31 -27.07
N THR A 584 -2.05 0.98 -28.36
CA THR A 584 -3.30 1.07 -29.13
C THR A 584 -3.91 -0.32 -29.41
N GLY A 585 -3.27 -1.38 -28.90
CA GLY A 585 -3.82 -2.74 -28.89
C GLY A 585 -4.96 -2.90 -27.87
N LYS A 586 -5.72 -4.00 -27.98
CA LYS A 586 -6.85 -4.26 -27.07
C LYS A 586 -6.43 -4.81 -25.70
N THR A 587 -5.36 -5.62 -25.63
CA THR A 587 -4.90 -6.32 -24.40
C THR A 587 -3.45 -6.83 -24.56
N ALA A 588 -2.62 -6.72 -23.51
CA ALA A 588 -1.25 -7.24 -23.44
C ALA A 588 -0.88 -7.74 -22.04
N TYR A 589 0.03 -8.70 -21.91
CA TYR A 589 0.67 -9.00 -20.62
C TYR A 589 2.03 -8.28 -20.52
N LEU A 590 2.45 -7.95 -19.30
CA LEU A 590 3.80 -7.48 -18.96
C LEU A 590 4.90 -8.46 -19.40
N GLY A 591 4.54 -9.74 -19.57
CA GLY A 591 5.38 -10.69 -20.26
C GLY A 591 5.03 -12.14 -19.94
N ARG A 592 5.93 -13.03 -20.31
CA ARG A 592 5.91 -14.47 -20.04
C ARG A 592 7.30 -14.97 -19.65
N ALA A 593 7.35 -16.10 -18.95
CA ALA A 593 8.62 -16.79 -18.75
C ALA A 593 9.07 -17.46 -20.06
N TRP A 594 10.30 -17.19 -20.53
CA TRP A 594 10.90 -17.98 -21.61
C TRP A 594 11.69 -19.17 -21.05
N LYS A 595 12.21 -19.06 -19.82
CA LYS A 595 12.91 -20.14 -19.10
C LYS A 595 12.50 -20.22 -17.61
N PRO A 596 12.77 -21.34 -16.89
CA PRO A 596 12.14 -21.62 -15.59
C PRO A 596 12.44 -20.63 -14.45
N PHE A 597 13.52 -19.84 -14.54
CA PHE A 597 13.95 -18.91 -13.50
C PHE A 597 13.87 -17.43 -13.93
N SER A 598 13.01 -17.15 -14.92
CA SER A 598 12.74 -15.81 -15.45
C SER A 598 12.54 -14.78 -14.33
N LYS A 599 13.13 -13.58 -14.47
CA LYS A 599 13.10 -12.54 -13.45
C LYS A 599 12.92 -11.19 -14.13
N VAL A 600 11.75 -10.60 -13.93
CA VAL A 600 11.41 -9.28 -14.46
C VAL A 600 10.68 -8.50 -13.38
N VAL A 601 11.00 -7.22 -13.23
CA VAL A 601 10.38 -6.32 -12.26
C VAL A 601 9.99 -5.03 -12.96
N PHE A 602 8.77 -4.56 -12.69
CA PHE A 602 8.32 -3.20 -13.00
C PHE A 602 8.15 -2.46 -11.67
N SER A 603 8.87 -1.35 -11.49
CA SER A 603 8.92 -0.58 -10.25
C SER A 603 8.63 0.89 -10.53
N TYR A 604 7.68 1.48 -9.81
CA TYR A 604 7.30 2.89 -9.98
C TYR A 604 6.93 3.24 -11.44
N SER A 605 6.34 2.27 -12.13
CA SER A 605 6.01 2.33 -13.55
C SER A 605 4.52 2.50 -13.77
N ASP A 606 4.17 3.27 -14.80
CA ASP A 606 2.78 3.52 -15.17
C ASP A 606 2.32 2.48 -16.19
N LEU A 607 1.23 1.79 -15.86
CA LEU A 607 0.64 0.75 -16.72
C LEU A 607 -0.72 1.25 -17.19
N SER A 608 -0.86 1.51 -18.49
CA SER A 608 -2.16 1.88 -19.08
C SER A 608 -3.11 0.68 -19.13
N ASP A 609 -4.37 0.94 -19.51
CA ASP A 609 -5.44 -0.05 -19.66
C ASP A 609 -5.18 -1.09 -20.76
N VAL A 610 -4.13 -0.91 -21.58
CA VAL A 610 -3.66 -1.96 -22.49
C VAL A 610 -3.15 -3.20 -21.75
N VAL A 611 -2.69 -3.06 -20.50
CA VAL A 611 -2.17 -4.17 -19.70
C VAL A 611 -3.32 -4.95 -19.11
N HIS A 612 -3.36 -6.25 -19.42
CA HIS A 612 -4.31 -7.19 -18.88
C HIS A 612 -4.17 -7.22 -17.34
N PRO A 613 -5.27 -7.19 -16.56
CA PRO A 613 -5.20 -7.11 -15.09
C PRO A 613 -4.42 -8.23 -14.40
N GLU A 614 -4.32 -9.41 -15.03
CA GLU A 614 -3.50 -10.52 -14.52
C GLU A 614 -1.99 -10.22 -14.55
N GLY A 615 -1.55 -9.21 -15.30
CA GLY A 615 -0.17 -8.76 -15.39
C GLY A 615 0.74 -9.69 -16.20
N TRP A 616 0.79 -10.99 -15.89
CA TRP A 616 1.72 -11.95 -16.50
C TRP A 616 1.01 -13.11 -17.20
N SER A 617 1.54 -13.50 -18.36
CA SER A 617 1.02 -14.63 -19.14
C SER A 617 1.59 -15.96 -18.65
N ASP A 618 0.73 -16.98 -18.61
CA ASP A 618 1.07 -18.38 -18.32
C ASP A 618 1.63 -19.15 -19.54
N PHE A 619 2.05 -18.45 -20.61
CA PHE A 619 2.65 -19.05 -21.80
C PHE A 619 3.91 -19.85 -21.43
N GLY A 620 3.69 -21.15 -21.17
CA GLY A 620 4.59 -22.01 -20.40
C GLY A 620 3.88 -23.26 -19.84
N LYS A 621 2.55 -23.33 -19.93
CA LYS A 621 1.70 -24.52 -19.67
C LYS A 621 2.28 -25.84 -20.14
N LYS A 622 3.08 -25.87 -21.22
CA LYS A 622 3.76 -27.08 -21.71
C LYS A 622 4.70 -27.74 -20.71
N GLU A 623 5.37 -27.03 -19.79
CA GLU A 623 6.23 -27.67 -18.77
C GLU A 623 5.41 -28.26 -17.60
N PHE A 624 4.26 -27.68 -17.28
CA PHE A 624 3.35 -28.21 -16.26
C PHE A 624 2.49 -29.36 -16.77
N ASP A 625 2.00 -29.26 -18.01
CA ASP A 625 1.36 -30.38 -18.72
C ASP A 625 2.39 -31.50 -18.92
N SER A 626 3.65 -31.19 -19.26
CA SER A 626 4.73 -32.19 -19.31
C SER A 626 5.04 -32.79 -17.94
N TRP A 627 4.98 -32.03 -16.83
CA TRP A 627 5.15 -32.57 -15.49
C TRP A 627 3.95 -33.43 -15.07
N PHE A 628 2.73 -32.98 -15.35
CA PHE A 628 1.50 -33.73 -15.06
C PHE A 628 1.44 -35.02 -15.87
N ASP A 629 1.72 -34.97 -17.17
CA ASP A 629 1.82 -36.14 -18.05
C ASP A 629 3.01 -37.05 -17.67
N ALA A 630 4.12 -36.47 -17.19
CA ALA A 630 5.26 -37.23 -16.68
C ALA A 630 5.07 -37.78 -15.27
N ASN A 631 4.01 -37.43 -14.52
CA ASN A 631 3.79 -37.94 -13.15
C ASN A 631 2.44 -38.66 -12.96
N VAL A 632 1.48 -38.42 -13.85
CA VAL A 632 0.30 -39.28 -14.10
C VAL A 632 0.64 -40.26 -15.23
N LYS A 633 1.78 -40.95 -15.07
CA LYS A 633 2.20 -41.98 -16.04
C LYS A 633 1.19 -43.14 -16.04
N PRO A 634 1.12 -43.96 -17.12
CA PRO A 634 0.43 -45.24 -17.08
C PRO A 634 0.80 -46.00 -15.80
N LEU A 635 -0.15 -46.74 -15.21
CA LEU A 635 0.03 -47.44 -13.93
C LEU A 635 1.42 -48.08 -13.80
N GLU A 636 1.89 -48.73 -14.86
CA GLU A 636 3.20 -49.37 -14.97
C GLU A 636 4.41 -48.51 -14.59
N ALA A 637 4.37 -47.20 -14.83
CA ALA A 637 5.50 -46.31 -14.58
C ALA A 637 5.41 -45.54 -13.26
N ARG A 638 4.34 -45.77 -12.47
CA ARG A 638 4.16 -45.18 -11.13
C ARG A 638 3.77 -46.18 -10.03
N LYS A 639 3.46 -47.43 -10.39
CA LYS A 639 2.96 -48.47 -9.46
C LYS A 639 3.87 -48.70 -8.24
N ASP A 640 5.19 -48.55 -8.38
CA ASP A 640 6.14 -48.80 -7.30
C ASP A 640 6.07 -47.77 -6.16
N ASN A 641 5.46 -46.60 -6.43
CA ASN A 641 5.30 -45.51 -5.45
C ASN A 641 3.83 -45.31 -5.02
N LEU A 642 2.92 -46.18 -5.47
CA LEU A 642 1.50 -46.10 -5.11
C LEU A 642 1.14 -47.13 -4.05
N ASP A 643 0.05 -46.84 -3.34
CA ASP A 643 -0.57 -47.80 -2.45
C ASP A 643 -0.94 -49.10 -3.21
N PRO A 644 -0.51 -50.29 -2.75
CA PRO A 644 -0.79 -51.55 -3.43
C PRO A 644 -2.28 -51.80 -3.70
N ALA A 645 -3.18 -51.33 -2.81
CA ALA A 645 -4.61 -51.47 -3.00
C ALA A 645 -5.11 -50.61 -4.18
N LEU A 646 -4.54 -49.41 -4.36
CA LEU A 646 -4.82 -48.54 -5.50
C LEU A 646 -4.27 -49.14 -6.80
N VAL A 647 -3.06 -49.70 -6.77
CA VAL A 647 -2.46 -50.38 -7.92
C VAL A 647 -3.34 -51.54 -8.40
N ALA A 648 -3.77 -52.40 -7.46
CA ALA A 648 -4.65 -53.52 -7.76
C ALA A 648 -6.00 -53.06 -8.34
N ALA A 649 -6.56 -51.96 -7.81
CA ALA A 649 -7.82 -51.41 -8.31
C ALA A 649 -7.68 -50.80 -9.72
N GLU A 650 -6.59 -50.09 -10.01
CA GLU A 650 -6.37 -49.46 -11.33
C GLU A 650 -6.00 -50.46 -12.44
N ALA A 651 -5.40 -51.60 -12.11
CA ALA A 651 -5.06 -52.65 -13.07
C ALA A 651 -6.29 -53.19 -13.83
N ASN A 652 -7.47 -53.13 -13.21
CA ASN A 652 -8.73 -53.65 -13.76
C ASN A 652 -9.85 -52.58 -13.74
N LYS A 653 -9.57 -51.40 -14.30
CA LYS A 653 -10.52 -50.27 -14.32
C LYS A 653 -11.78 -50.55 -15.15
N THR A 654 -12.91 -50.00 -14.71
CA THR A 654 -14.19 -50.02 -15.44
C THR A 654 -14.67 -48.59 -15.67
N ILE A 655 -15.28 -48.30 -16.83
CA ILE A 655 -15.80 -46.97 -17.17
C ILE A 655 -17.33 -47.07 -17.27
N ILE A 656 -18.03 -46.14 -16.59
CA ILE A 656 -19.47 -45.93 -16.68
C ILE A 656 -19.71 -44.54 -17.28
N LYS A 657 -20.60 -44.40 -18.26
CA LYS A 657 -20.91 -43.12 -18.91
C LYS A 657 -22.23 -42.57 -18.40
N VAL A 658 -22.22 -41.35 -17.86
CA VAL A 658 -23.41 -40.60 -17.46
C VAL A 658 -23.67 -39.49 -18.47
N ARG A 659 -24.85 -39.49 -19.09
CA ARG A 659 -25.27 -38.49 -20.10
C ARG A 659 -26.73 -38.15 -19.88
N SER A 660 -27.05 -36.88 -19.59
CA SER A 660 -28.42 -36.44 -19.32
C SER A 660 -29.38 -36.59 -20.51
N ASP A 661 -28.85 -36.60 -21.74
CA ASP A 661 -29.59 -36.86 -22.97
C ASP A 661 -29.97 -38.34 -23.18
N GLY A 662 -29.47 -39.25 -22.34
CA GLY A 662 -29.71 -40.70 -22.43
C GLY A 662 -28.78 -41.46 -23.37
N SER A 663 -27.73 -40.83 -23.91
CA SER A 663 -26.72 -41.48 -24.76
C SER A 663 -25.66 -42.28 -23.99
N GLY A 664 -25.69 -42.24 -22.66
CA GLY A 664 -24.78 -42.95 -21.75
C GLY A 664 -25.40 -44.22 -21.16
N ASP A 665 -24.64 -44.91 -20.31
CA ASP A 665 -25.10 -46.07 -19.54
C ASP A 665 -26.18 -45.68 -18.51
N PHE A 666 -26.09 -44.45 -17.97
CA PHE A 666 -27.06 -43.87 -17.04
C PHE A 666 -27.35 -42.40 -17.38
N LYS A 667 -28.55 -41.93 -16.98
CA LYS A 667 -28.94 -40.51 -17.12
C LYS A 667 -28.53 -39.65 -15.93
N THR A 668 -28.45 -40.25 -14.74
CA THR A 668 -28.13 -39.58 -13.48
C THR A 668 -26.83 -40.14 -12.90
N LEU A 669 -26.17 -39.35 -12.07
CA LEU A 669 -24.98 -39.78 -11.35
C LEU A 669 -25.34 -40.75 -10.22
N THR A 670 -26.48 -40.54 -9.56
CA THR A 670 -27.01 -41.40 -8.50
C THR A 670 -27.23 -42.83 -9.00
N ASP A 671 -27.84 -43.04 -10.16
CA ASP A 671 -28.04 -44.38 -10.72
C ASP A 671 -26.71 -45.07 -11.05
N ALA A 672 -25.75 -44.31 -11.59
CA ALA A 672 -24.42 -44.84 -11.87
C ALA A 672 -23.70 -45.29 -10.59
N ILE A 673 -23.75 -44.51 -9.50
CA ILE A 673 -23.16 -44.88 -8.22
C ILE A 673 -23.90 -46.08 -7.60
N ASN A 674 -25.22 -46.14 -7.71
CA ASN A 674 -26.03 -47.25 -7.21
C ASN A 674 -25.69 -48.57 -7.91
N SER A 675 -25.29 -48.53 -9.18
CA SER A 675 -24.88 -49.72 -9.95
C SER A 675 -23.55 -50.34 -9.47
N ILE A 676 -22.73 -49.59 -8.73
CA ILE A 676 -21.44 -50.07 -8.21
C ILE A 676 -21.69 -50.91 -6.94
N PRO A 677 -21.19 -52.16 -6.88
CA PRO A 677 -21.41 -53.03 -5.73
C PRO A 677 -20.64 -52.55 -4.49
N GLU A 678 -21.17 -52.87 -3.31
CA GLU A 678 -20.44 -52.72 -2.05
C GLU A 678 -19.15 -53.58 -2.05
N GLY A 679 -18.11 -53.11 -1.36
CA GLY A 679 -16.79 -53.75 -1.34
C GLY A 679 -16.04 -53.69 -2.67
N ASN A 680 -16.38 -52.74 -3.54
CA ASN A 680 -15.78 -52.59 -4.87
C ASN A 680 -14.23 -52.61 -4.81
N LYS A 681 -13.60 -53.51 -5.58
CA LYS A 681 -12.14 -53.68 -5.59
C LYS A 681 -11.44 -53.11 -6.83
N ARG A 682 -12.20 -52.52 -7.76
CA ARG A 682 -11.71 -52.00 -9.04
C ARG A 682 -11.91 -50.50 -9.14
N ARG A 683 -11.02 -49.79 -9.83
CA ARG A 683 -11.20 -48.38 -10.13
C ARG A 683 -12.40 -48.21 -11.07
N VAL A 684 -13.49 -47.60 -10.60
CA VAL A 684 -14.66 -47.28 -11.43
C VAL A 684 -14.62 -45.81 -11.79
N ILE A 685 -14.50 -45.51 -13.08
CA ILE A 685 -14.47 -44.15 -13.61
C ILE A 685 -15.86 -43.83 -14.16
N ILE A 686 -16.56 -42.92 -13.51
CA ILE A 686 -17.84 -42.38 -13.99
C ILE A 686 -17.52 -41.16 -14.86
N SER A 687 -17.58 -41.34 -16.18
CA SER A 687 -17.41 -40.27 -17.17
C SER A 687 -18.72 -39.51 -17.33
N ILE A 688 -18.73 -38.21 -17.02
CA ILE A 688 -19.92 -37.35 -17.01
C ILE A 688 -19.79 -36.33 -18.15
N ALA A 689 -20.77 -36.26 -19.07
CA ALA A 689 -20.76 -35.20 -20.08
C ALA A 689 -21.20 -33.87 -19.49
N GLY A 690 -20.78 -32.78 -20.12
CA GLY A 690 -21.20 -31.43 -19.75
C GLY A 690 -22.71 -31.23 -19.74
N GLY A 691 -23.17 -30.43 -18.78
CA GLY A 691 -24.58 -30.20 -18.49
C GLY A 691 -24.82 -29.99 -17.00
N ASN A 692 -26.07 -29.67 -16.66
CA ASN A 692 -26.51 -29.51 -15.27
C ASN A 692 -27.20 -30.79 -14.80
N TYR A 693 -26.68 -31.38 -13.73
CA TYR A 693 -27.24 -32.56 -13.06
C TYR A 693 -27.81 -32.10 -11.72
N THR A 694 -29.13 -31.92 -11.67
CA THR A 694 -29.82 -31.47 -10.46
C THR A 694 -30.20 -32.67 -9.59
N GLU A 695 -29.28 -33.08 -8.73
CA GLU A 695 -29.43 -34.25 -7.86
C GLU A 695 -28.54 -34.12 -6.62
N LYS A 696 -28.95 -34.74 -5.51
CA LYS A 696 -28.11 -34.91 -4.32
C LYS A 696 -27.41 -36.25 -4.39
N VAL A 697 -26.09 -36.26 -4.24
CA VAL A 697 -25.28 -37.45 -4.49
C VAL A 697 -24.54 -37.87 -3.22
N LYS A 698 -24.61 -39.16 -2.88
CA LYS A 698 -23.81 -39.75 -1.80
C LYS A 698 -22.96 -40.90 -2.34
N ILE A 699 -21.65 -40.83 -2.09
CA ILE A 699 -20.69 -41.88 -2.42
C ILE A 699 -20.27 -42.55 -1.11
N GLU A 700 -20.92 -43.67 -0.81
CA GLU A 700 -20.82 -44.36 0.47
C GLU A 700 -19.44 -44.98 0.71
N ARG A 701 -19.05 -45.07 1.99
CA ARG A 701 -17.79 -45.72 2.43
C ARG A 701 -17.64 -47.14 1.92
N SER A 702 -18.76 -47.86 1.72
CA SER A 702 -18.80 -49.23 1.22
C SER A 702 -18.33 -49.37 -0.24
N LYS A 703 -18.17 -48.27 -1.00
CA LYS A 703 -17.85 -48.29 -2.44
C LYS A 703 -16.54 -47.58 -2.77
N PRO A 704 -15.36 -48.10 -2.36
CA PRO A 704 -14.08 -47.43 -2.57
C PRO A 704 -13.66 -47.39 -4.06
N PHE A 705 -12.63 -46.60 -4.36
CA PHE A 705 -12.02 -46.48 -5.70
C PHE A 705 -12.94 -45.93 -6.80
N ILE A 706 -13.83 -45.00 -6.46
CA ILE A 706 -14.67 -44.28 -7.43
C ILE A 706 -13.95 -43.02 -7.93
N THR A 707 -14.05 -42.76 -9.23
CA THR A 707 -13.58 -41.52 -9.86
C THR A 707 -14.71 -40.85 -10.64
N LEU A 708 -15.01 -39.58 -10.34
CA LEU A 708 -15.84 -38.73 -11.21
C LEU A 708 -14.95 -38.01 -12.21
N TYR A 709 -15.25 -38.15 -13.49
CA TYR A 709 -14.48 -37.54 -14.57
C TYR A 709 -15.41 -36.75 -15.49
N GLY A 710 -15.36 -35.42 -15.39
CA GLY A 710 -16.12 -34.54 -16.26
C GLY A 710 -15.40 -34.21 -17.56
N ASP A 711 -16.19 -33.87 -18.58
CA ASP A 711 -15.66 -33.39 -19.86
C ASP A 711 -14.90 -32.06 -19.66
N PRO A 712 -13.58 -31.98 -19.94
CA PRO A 712 -12.82 -30.75 -19.79
C PRO A 712 -13.26 -29.63 -20.74
N LYS A 713 -13.91 -29.95 -21.88
CA LYS A 713 -14.42 -28.95 -22.83
C LYS A 713 -15.74 -28.34 -22.40
N ASN A 714 -16.50 -29.07 -21.58
CA ASN A 714 -17.78 -28.65 -21.05
C ASN A 714 -17.96 -29.28 -19.67
N VAL A 715 -17.42 -28.61 -18.65
CA VAL A 715 -17.37 -29.13 -17.28
C VAL A 715 -18.79 -29.27 -16.71
N PRO A 716 -19.21 -30.47 -16.25
CA PRO A 716 -20.55 -30.67 -15.72
C PRO A 716 -20.74 -29.99 -14.36
N ASN A 717 -21.95 -29.47 -14.13
CA ASN A 717 -22.39 -28.94 -12.85
C ASN A 717 -23.27 -29.96 -12.14
N ILE A 718 -22.88 -30.38 -10.93
CA ILE A 718 -23.75 -31.13 -10.02
C ILE A 718 -24.35 -30.12 -9.06
N ILE A 719 -25.68 -29.99 -9.09
CA ILE A 719 -26.41 -28.90 -8.45
C ILE A 719 -27.44 -29.46 -7.49
N PHE A 720 -27.44 -28.99 -6.25
CA PHE A 720 -28.52 -29.22 -5.31
C PHE A 720 -28.81 -27.93 -4.53
N ASN A 721 -29.98 -27.85 -3.93
CA ASN A 721 -30.36 -26.75 -3.05
C ASN A 721 -30.68 -27.35 -1.68
N GLY A 722 -29.68 -27.43 -0.82
CA GLY A 722 -29.80 -27.98 0.52
C GLY A 722 -29.21 -27.03 1.54
N THR A 723 -29.98 -26.73 2.60
CA THR A 723 -29.51 -25.92 3.73
C THR A 723 -29.44 -26.76 5.01
N ALA A 724 -28.69 -26.30 6.00
CA ALA A 724 -28.59 -26.96 7.30
C ALA A 724 -29.92 -27.05 8.04
N LYS A 725 -30.88 -26.17 7.73
CA LYS A 725 -32.25 -26.27 8.24
C LYS A 725 -32.92 -27.59 7.85
N GLU A 726 -32.67 -28.07 6.63
CA GLU A 726 -33.30 -29.27 6.09
C GLU A 726 -32.45 -30.53 6.35
N TYR A 727 -31.13 -30.38 6.32
CA TYR A 727 -30.23 -31.53 6.29
C TYR A 727 -29.11 -31.50 7.32
N ASN A 728 -29.08 -30.57 8.29
CA ASN A 728 -27.87 -30.23 9.06
C ASN A 728 -26.71 -29.73 8.16
N THR A 729 -25.67 -29.14 8.76
CA THR A 729 -24.57 -28.53 7.99
C THR A 729 -23.88 -29.52 7.06
N VAL A 730 -23.52 -30.71 7.56
CA VAL A 730 -22.69 -31.66 6.82
C VAL A 730 -23.48 -32.42 5.75
N ASP A 731 -24.76 -32.73 5.98
CA ASP A 731 -25.59 -33.40 4.98
C ASP A 731 -26.34 -32.39 4.08
N SER A 732 -26.16 -31.07 4.27
CA SER A 732 -26.58 -30.06 3.28
C SER A 732 -25.80 -30.13 1.96
N ALA A 733 -24.67 -30.85 1.97
CA ALA A 733 -23.79 -31.01 0.83
C ALA A 733 -24.50 -31.51 -0.43
N THR A 734 -24.24 -30.87 -1.58
CA THR A 734 -24.71 -31.33 -2.89
C THR A 734 -24.13 -32.72 -3.22
N VAL A 735 -22.85 -32.91 -2.91
CA VAL A 735 -22.17 -34.21 -2.99
C VAL A 735 -21.53 -34.55 -1.65
N VAL A 736 -21.83 -35.72 -1.11
CA VAL A 736 -21.21 -36.29 0.10
C VAL A 736 -20.32 -37.46 -0.30
N VAL A 737 -19.02 -37.37 0.02
CA VAL A 737 -18.03 -38.41 -0.26
C VAL A 737 -17.52 -39.02 1.04
N GLU A 738 -17.91 -40.26 1.32
CA GLU A 738 -17.39 -41.07 2.43
C GLU A 738 -16.44 -42.18 1.95
N SER A 739 -16.45 -42.46 0.65
CA SER A 739 -15.62 -43.47 -0.02
C SER A 739 -14.13 -43.16 0.05
N GLU A 740 -13.32 -44.16 0.42
CA GLU A 740 -11.86 -44.07 0.34
C GLU A 740 -11.35 -44.11 -1.11
N TYR A 741 -10.17 -43.52 -1.33
CA TYR A 741 -9.52 -43.39 -2.65
C TYR A 741 -10.41 -42.73 -3.72
N PHE A 742 -11.36 -41.90 -3.30
CA PHE A 742 -12.20 -41.13 -4.20
C PHE A 742 -11.35 -40.15 -5.03
N SER A 743 -11.73 -39.93 -6.29
CA SER A 743 -11.15 -38.85 -7.08
C SER A 743 -12.20 -38.11 -7.90
N ALA A 744 -12.03 -36.80 -8.05
CA ALA A 744 -12.81 -36.01 -8.99
C ALA A 744 -11.89 -35.19 -9.91
N VAL A 745 -12.23 -35.14 -11.19
CA VAL A 745 -11.50 -34.38 -12.20
C VAL A 745 -12.50 -33.62 -13.06
N ASN A 746 -12.30 -32.30 -13.19
CA ASN A 746 -13.15 -31.43 -14.01
C ASN A 746 -14.64 -31.51 -13.64
N ILE A 747 -15.01 -31.23 -12.39
CA ILE A 747 -16.41 -31.22 -11.93
C ILE A 747 -16.68 -29.90 -11.20
N ASN A 748 -17.83 -29.29 -11.45
CA ASN A 748 -18.34 -28.18 -10.65
C ASN A 748 -19.38 -28.73 -9.64
N PHE A 749 -19.11 -28.58 -8.36
CA PHE A 749 -20.03 -28.84 -7.26
C PHE A 749 -20.71 -27.53 -6.87
N VAL A 750 -22.04 -27.46 -6.93
CA VAL A 750 -22.79 -26.21 -6.76
C VAL A 750 -23.89 -26.42 -5.73
N ASN A 751 -23.82 -25.71 -4.60
CA ASN A 751 -25.01 -25.51 -3.77
C ASN A 751 -25.70 -24.22 -4.18
N SER A 752 -26.93 -24.35 -4.66
CA SER A 752 -27.75 -23.25 -5.18
C SER A 752 -28.62 -22.56 -4.11
N ALA A 753 -28.42 -22.89 -2.83
CA ALA A 753 -29.12 -22.24 -1.73
C ALA A 753 -28.89 -20.71 -1.74
N PRO A 754 -29.92 -19.89 -1.43
CA PRO A 754 -29.78 -18.44 -1.52
C PRO A 754 -28.77 -17.91 -0.48
N ARG A 755 -27.97 -16.90 -0.86
CA ARG A 755 -26.96 -16.24 -0.01
C ARG A 755 -27.50 -15.77 1.34
N PRO A 756 -26.90 -16.16 2.49
CA PRO A 756 -27.34 -15.74 3.82
C PRO A 756 -27.57 -14.22 3.91
N ASP A 757 -28.74 -13.81 4.37
CA ASP A 757 -29.22 -12.42 4.43
C ASP A 757 -29.35 -11.90 5.87
N GLY A 758 -28.80 -12.63 6.84
CA GLY A 758 -28.89 -12.34 8.28
C GLY A 758 -30.28 -12.56 8.90
N LYS A 759 -31.25 -13.04 8.12
CA LYS A 759 -32.64 -13.29 8.58
C LYS A 759 -32.99 -14.76 8.68
N ARG A 760 -32.24 -15.63 8.00
CA ARG A 760 -32.51 -17.06 7.91
C ARG A 760 -31.68 -17.83 8.93
N GLU A 761 -32.37 -18.52 9.84
CA GLU A 761 -31.74 -19.49 10.72
C GLU A 761 -31.23 -20.70 9.92
N LEU A 762 -30.07 -21.22 10.29
CA LEU A 762 -29.43 -22.41 9.70
C LEU A 762 -29.19 -22.32 8.18
N ALA A 763 -28.66 -21.18 7.73
CA ALA A 763 -28.40 -20.88 6.33
C ALA A 763 -27.13 -21.55 5.75
N GLN A 764 -26.39 -22.36 6.52
CA GLN A 764 -25.21 -23.09 6.04
C GLN A 764 -25.60 -24.02 4.88
N ALA A 765 -24.79 -24.08 3.83
CA ALA A 765 -25.14 -24.81 2.61
C ALA A 765 -23.88 -25.27 1.85
N ALA A 766 -23.49 -26.53 2.08
CA ALA A 766 -22.29 -27.09 1.49
C ALA A 766 -22.49 -27.50 0.01
N ALA A 767 -21.50 -27.22 -0.83
CA ALA A 767 -21.41 -27.73 -2.19
C ALA A 767 -20.80 -29.13 -2.21
N LEU A 768 -19.76 -29.35 -1.42
CA LEU A 768 -19.07 -30.64 -1.33
C LEU A 768 -18.72 -30.96 0.13
N ARG A 769 -18.88 -32.23 0.51
CA ARG A 769 -18.29 -32.80 1.72
C ARG A 769 -17.38 -33.96 1.35
N THR A 770 -16.15 -33.95 1.87
CA THR A 770 -15.16 -35.01 1.68
C THR A 770 -14.69 -35.56 3.02
N GLY A 771 -15.02 -36.81 3.31
CA GLY A 771 -14.70 -37.52 4.56
C GLY A 771 -14.08 -38.92 4.37
N GLY A 772 -13.75 -39.31 3.14
CA GLY A 772 -13.10 -40.57 2.81
C GLY A 772 -11.58 -40.43 2.73
N ASP A 773 -10.81 -41.35 3.33
CA ASP A 773 -9.35 -41.26 3.32
C ASP A 773 -8.78 -41.37 1.90
N LYS A 774 -7.69 -40.64 1.65
CA LYS A 774 -6.97 -40.61 0.36
C LYS A 774 -7.79 -40.08 -0.81
N ALA A 775 -8.70 -39.14 -0.56
CA ALA A 775 -9.46 -38.46 -1.62
C ALA A 775 -8.59 -37.41 -2.36
N SER A 776 -8.80 -37.28 -3.68
CA SER A 776 -8.04 -36.33 -4.51
C SER A 776 -8.91 -35.60 -5.53
N LEU A 777 -8.77 -34.28 -5.62
CA LEU A 777 -9.54 -33.46 -6.56
C LEU A 777 -8.62 -32.64 -7.46
N TYR A 778 -8.94 -32.62 -8.76
CA TYR A 778 -8.15 -31.95 -9.79
C TYR A 778 -9.05 -31.07 -10.65
N ASN A 779 -8.74 -29.78 -10.76
CA ASN A 779 -9.50 -28.82 -11.57
C ASN A 779 -11.02 -28.88 -11.31
N CYS A 780 -11.39 -29.04 -10.04
CA CYS A 780 -12.79 -29.03 -9.61
C CYS A 780 -13.15 -27.65 -9.07
N LYS A 781 -14.42 -27.28 -9.19
CA LYS A 781 -14.92 -26.01 -8.66
C LYS A 781 -16.00 -26.26 -7.61
N MET A 782 -15.98 -25.52 -6.51
CA MET A 782 -16.98 -25.57 -5.45
C MET A 782 -17.61 -24.20 -5.30
N PHE A 783 -18.91 -24.10 -5.55
CA PHE A 783 -19.66 -22.84 -5.51
C PHE A 783 -20.70 -22.86 -4.39
N GLY A 784 -20.66 -21.85 -3.53
CA GLY A 784 -21.57 -21.68 -2.41
C GLY A 784 -21.37 -20.33 -1.71
N PHE A 785 -21.94 -20.18 -0.52
CA PHE A 785 -21.78 -18.99 0.31
C PHE A 785 -21.18 -19.36 1.67
N GLN A 786 -22.03 -19.63 2.67
CA GLN A 786 -21.59 -20.08 3.98
C GLN A 786 -21.39 -21.61 3.95
N ASP A 787 -20.24 -22.06 4.46
CA ASP A 787 -19.88 -23.48 4.59
C ASP A 787 -19.78 -24.20 3.22
N THR A 788 -19.27 -23.53 2.17
CA THR A 788 -19.21 -24.09 0.80
C THR A 788 -18.54 -25.46 0.72
N PHE A 789 -17.41 -25.65 1.39
CA PHE A 789 -16.64 -26.89 1.31
C PHE A 789 -16.33 -27.46 2.69
N CYS A 790 -16.89 -28.64 2.96
CA CYS A 790 -16.63 -29.42 4.16
C CYS A 790 -15.48 -30.42 3.91
N ASP A 791 -14.27 -30.01 4.26
CA ASP A 791 -13.07 -30.86 4.31
C ASP A 791 -13.03 -31.60 5.65
N ASP A 792 -13.90 -32.62 5.75
CA ASP A 792 -14.40 -33.24 6.99
C ASP A 792 -13.32 -34.05 7.72
N SER A 793 -12.84 -35.15 7.12
CA SER A 793 -11.83 -36.03 7.73
C SER A 793 -11.13 -36.91 6.70
N GLY A 794 -9.87 -37.31 6.98
CA GLY A 794 -9.06 -38.12 6.07
C GLY A 794 -7.90 -37.33 5.45
N LYS A 795 -7.04 -38.02 4.69
CA LYS A 795 -5.94 -37.43 3.94
C LYS A 795 -6.43 -36.98 2.57
N HIS A 796 -6.42 -35.68 2.31
CA HIS A 796 -6.94 -35.13 1.06
C HIS A 796 -5.90 -34.33 0.28
N PHE A 797 -6.04 -34.35 -1.04
CA PHE A 797 -5.19 -33.58 -1.95
C PHE A 797 -6.05 -32.82 -2.96
N PHE A 798 -5.90 -31.50 -2.99
CA PHE A 798 -6.62 -30.63 -3.91
C PHE A 798 -5.61 -29.93 -4.81
N LYS A 799 -5.76 -30.09 -6.12
CA LYS A 799 -4.88 -29.47 -7.11
C LYS A 799 -5.68 -28.67 -8.12
N ASP A 800 -5.29 -27.41 -8.30
CA ASP A 800 -5.92 -26.50 -9.27
C ASP A 800 -7.44 -26.36 -9.09
N CYS A 801 -7.92 -26.50 -7.85
CA CYS A 801 -9.33 -26.39 -7.53
C CYS A 801 -9.71 -24.94 -7.23
N TYR A 802 -10.91 -24.56 -7.64
CA TYR A 802 -11.51 -23.25 -7.33
C TYR A 802 -12.59 -23.43 -6.26
N ILE A 803 -12.53 -22.65 -5.20
CA ILE A 803 -13.54 -22.67 -4.13
C ILE A 803 -14.07 -21.24 -4.04
N GLU A 804 -15.37 -21.05 -3.85
CA GLU A 804 -15.97 -19.72 -3.67
C GLU A 804 -16.90 -19.73 -2.46
N GLY A 805 -16.82 -18.71 -1.61
CA GLY A 805 -17.73 -18.57 -0.49
C GLY A 805 -17.52 -17.31 0.33
N THR A 806 -18.20 -17.24 1.48
CA THR A 806 -18.22 -16.08 2.37
C THR A 806 -17.76 -16.42 3.79
N VAL A 807 -18.56 -17.14 4.56
CA VAL A 807 -18.28 -17.44 5.97
C VAL A 807 -17.88 -18.90 6.07
N ASP A 808 -16.74 -19.18 6.71
CA ASP A 808 -16.20 -20.51 6.98
C ASP A 808 -16.23 -21.45 5.77
N PHE A 809 -16.00 -20.91 4.57
CA PHE A 809 -16.35 -21.64 3.36
C PHE A 809 -15.40 -22.81 3.06
N ILE A 810 -14.27 -22.94 3.78
CA ILE A 810 -13.52 -24.19 3.93
C ILE A 810 -13.48 -24.56 5.42
N PHE A 811 -14.12 -25.66 5.81
CA PHE A 811 -14.24 -26.06 7.22
C PHE A 811 -14.17 -27.58 7.41
N GLY A 812 -13.86 -28.03 8.62
CA GLY A 812 -13.74 -29.45 8.97
C GLY A 812 -12.40 -29.81 9.62
N ASN A 813 -12.02 -31.08 9.61
CA ASN A 813 -10.87 -31.63 10.33
C ASN A 813 -9.98 -32.55 9.45
N GLY A 814 -10.00 -32.36 8.13
CA GLY A 814 -9.14 -33.07 7.19
C GLY A 814 -7.64 -32.82 7.42
N LYS A 815 -6.81 -33.77 6.97
CA LYS A 815 -5.36 -33.60 6.79
C LYS A 815 -5.12 -33.33 5.31
N SER A 816 -5.05 -32.07 4.94
CA SER A 816 -5.26 -31.66 3.56
C SER A 816 -4.16 -30.77 3.02
N LEU A 817 -3.71 -31.09 1.80
CA LEU A 817 -2.82 -30.26 1.01
C LEU A 817 -3.59 -29.67 -0.17
N TYR A 818 -3.63 -28.34 -0.21
CA TYR A 818 -4.15 -27.53 -1.30
C TYR A 818 -2.96 -26.97 -2.07
N LEU A 819 -2.85 -27.31 -3.35
CA LEU A 819 -1.77 -26.89 -4.23
C LEU A 819 -2.37 -26.26 -5.49
N SER A 820 -2.22 -24.96 -5.65
CA SER A 820 -2.67 -24.25 -6.86
C SER A 820 -1.79 -23.03 -7.11
N ARG A 821 -2.02 -22.29 -8.21
CA ARG A 821 -1.65 -20.86 -8.38
C ARG A 821 -2.88 -19.93 -8.35
N TRP A 822 -4.05 -20.47 -8.00
CA TRP A 822 -5.32 -19.77 -7.94
C TRP A 822 -6.15 -20.38 -6.79
N LEU A 823 -6.38 -19.65 -5.70
CA LEU A 823 -7.21 -20.15 -4.59
C LEU A 823 -8.01 -18.99 -3.98
N MET A 824 -9.05 -18.49 -4.65
CA MET A 824 -9.67 -17.26 -4.17
C MET A 824 -10.31 -16.34 -5.21
N ILE A 825 -11.64 -16.13 -5.25
CA ILE A 825 -12.29 -14.83 -5.49
C ILE A 825 -13.38 -14.67 -4.41
N PHE A 826 -13.31 -13.65 -3.55
CA PHE A 826 -14.44 -13.18 -2.71
C PHE A 826 -15.47 -12.40 -3.52
N TYR A 827 -16.76 -12.61 -3.23
CA TYR A 827 -17.85 -11.71 -3.66
C TYR A 827 -18.60 -11.16 -2.45
N PHE A 828 -18.42 -9.88 -2.13
CA PHE A 828 -19.25 -9.17 -1.15
C PHE A 828 -19.94 -7.95 -1.78
N PHE A 829 -21.23 -8.10 -2.10
CA PHE A 829 -22.16 -6.96 -2.12
C PHE A 829 -22.77 -6.81 -0.72
N LEU A 830 -22.45 -5.73 0.00
CA LEU A 830 -23.28 -5.18 1.08
C LEU A 830 -23.78 -3.81 0.62
N LYS A 831 -24.89 -3.79 -0.12
CA LYS A 831 -25.69 -2.58 -0.25
C LYS A 831 -26.53 -2.49 1.04
N ASN A 832 -26.32 -1.44 1.83
CA ASN A 832 -27.19 -0.97 2.92
C ASN A 832 -27.03 -1.57 4.34
N ILE A 833 -25.88 -1.38 5.00
CA ILE A 833 -25.84 -1.30 6.48
C ILE A 833 -25.06 -0.03 6.86
N GLU A 834 -25.72 0.87 7.59
CA GLU A 834 -25.13 2.11 8.10
C GLU A 834 -23.95 1.83 9.03
N HIS A 835 -22.93 2.68 8.95
CA HIS A 835 -21.56 2.50 9.46
C HIS A 835 -21.43 2.37 11.00
N ARG A 836 -22.55 2.33 11.75
CA ARG A 836 -22.57 2.20 13.22
C ARG A 836 -23.05 0.86 13.75
N ASP A 837 -23.75 0.05 12.95
CA ASP A 837 -24.25 -1.26 13.42
C ASP A 837 -23.35 -2.44 13.00
N ALA A 838 -22.47 -2.25 12.01
CA ALA A 838 -21.60 -3.32 11.50
C ALA A 838 -20.47 -3.73 12.46
N CYS A 839 -20.07 -2.89 13.42
CA CYS A 839 -19.13 -3.29 14.47
C CYS A 839 -19.76 -4.27 15.50
N ASN A 840 -21.09 -4.46 15.48
CA ASN A 840 -21.78 -5.31 16.45
C ASN A 840 -22.54 -6.50 15.83
N SER A 841 -22.68 -6.58 14.50
CA SER A 841 -23.26 -7.77 13.86
C SER A 841 -22.15 -8.75 13.45
N ARG A 842 -22.06 -9.90 14.14
CA ARG A 842 -21.15 -11.04 13.88
C ARG A 842 -21.22 -11.64 12.46
N GLU A 843 -22.05 -11.11 11.56
CA GLU A 843 -22.44 -11.73 10.28
C GLU A 843 -21.83 -11.06 9.03
N ALA A 844 -20.98 -10.04 9.17
CA ALA A 844 -20.51 -9.22 8.03
C ALA A 844 -19.07 -9.47 7.54
N MET A 845 -18.30 -10.40 8.15
CA MET A 845 -16.89 -10.62 7.79
C MET A 845 -16.67 -12.02 7.19
N ALA A 846 -15.95 -12.08 6.06
CA ALA A 846 -15.63 -13.34 5.37
C ALA A 846 -14.45 -14.07 6.04
N MET A 847 -14.54 -15.41 6.12
CA MET A 847 -13.53 -16.28 6.73
C MET A 847 -13.15 -17.38 5.74
N VAL A 848 -11.86 -17.42 5.35
CA VAL A 848 -11.39 -18.43 4.38
C VAL A 848 -11.44 -19.82 4.95
N THR A 849 -10.95 -19.99 6.17
CA THR A 849 -10.88 -21.30 6.83
C THR A 849 -11.50 -21.32 8.22
N ALA A 850 -12.05 -22.47 8.59
CA ALA A 850 -12.52 -22.78 9.94
C ALA A 850 -12.13 -24.22 10.31
N HIS A 851 -10.84 -24.43 10.59
CA HIS A 851 -10.31 -25.77 10.89
C HIS A 851 -10.64 -26.23 12.32
N ALA A 852 -11.01 -27.50 12.47
CA ALA A 852 -11.73 -28.05 13.61
C ALA A 852 -10.92 -29.06 14.45
N ARG A 853 -9.61 -28.86 14.58
CA ARG A 853 -8.76 -29.76 15.36
C ARG A 853 -8.94 -29.56 16.87
N ALA A 854 -9.39 -30.63 17.53
CA ALA A 854 -9.86 -30.61 18.91
C ALA A 854 -8.80 -30.96 19.97
N ALA A 855 -7.69 -31.60 19.58
CA ALA A 855 -6.58 -31.97 20.47
C ALA A 855 -5.23 -31.90 19.74
N ASP A 856 -4.14 -31.68 20.48
CA ASP A 856 -2.77 -31.58 19.98
C ASP A 856 -2.22 -32.89 19.41
N ASN A 857 -2.73 -34.04 19.85
CA ASN A 857 -2.34 -35.37 19.39
C ASN A 857 -3.04 -35.82 18.10
N VAL A 858 -4.01 -35.05 17.59
CA VAL A 858 -4.70 -35.36 16.33
C VAL A 858 -3.83 -34.88 15.16
N ASP A 859 -3.56 -35.71 14.16
CA ASP A 859 -2.76 -35.34 12.98
C ASP A 859 -3.67 -34.84 11.85
N SER A 860 -4.20 -33.62 12.00
CA SER A 860 -5.02 -32.91 11.01
C SER A 860 -4.54 -31.47 10.83
N GLY A 861 -4.93 -30.85 9.72
CA GLY A 861 -4.49 -29.51 9.36
C GLY A 861 -4.67 -29.24 7.88
N TYR A 862 -4.79 -27.95 7.54
CA TYR A 862 -4.82 -27.49 6.16
C TYR A 862 -3.49 -26.86 5.79
N SER A 863 -2.92 -27.25 4.66
CA SER A 863 -1.75 -26.62 4.06
C SER A 863 -2.11 -26.10 2.68
N PHE A 864 -2.07 -24.79 2.50
CA PHE A 864 -2.20 -24.10 1.23
C PHE A 864 -0.81 -23.73 0.74
N VAL A 865 -0.45 -24.21 -0.45
CA VAL A 865 0.88 -24.01 -1.04
C VAL A 865 0.72 -23.45 -2.45
N HIS A 866 1.44 -22.37 -2.77
CA HIS A 866 1.35 -21.62 -4.03
C HIS A 866 -0.02 -20.99 -4.35
N CYS A 867 -0.96 -21.04 -3.41
CA CYS A 867 -2.34 -20.64 -3.59
C CYS A 867 -2.49 -19.10 -3.70
N THR A 868 -3.60 -18.60 -4.27
CA THR A 868 -3.84 -17.15 -4.39
C THR A 868 -5.18 -16.75 -3.80
N VAL A 869 -5.18 -16.09 -2.65
CA VAL A 869 -6.38 -15.58 -1.97
C VAL A 869 -6.67 -14.16 -2.48
N THR A 870 -7.77 -13.98 -3.23
CA THR A 870 -8.21 -12.68 -3.75
C THR A 870 -9.73 -12.52 -3.74
N GLY A 871 -10.26 -11.32 -3.99
CA GLY A 871 -11.70 -11.03 -4.09
C GLY A 871 -12.15 -9.58 -3.91
N THR A 872 -13.45 -9.40 -3.73
CA THR A 872 -14.15 -8.11 -3.58
C THR A 872 -14.79 -7.99 -2.19
N GLY A 873 -14.45 -6.96 -1.39
CA GLY A 873 -15.01 -6.75 -0.04
C GLY A 873 -14.23 -5.80 0.88
N LYS A 874 -14.80 -5.44 2.04
CA LYS A 874 -14.21 -4.54 3.06
C LYS A 874 -13.31 -5.28 4.07
N THR A 875 -12.36 -6.09 3.58
CA THR A 875 -11.45 -7.00 4.34
C THR A 875 -12.05 -8.35 4.78
N ALA A 876 -11.31 -9.43 4.53
CA ALA A 876 -11.62 -10.82 4.86
C ALA A 876 -10.45 -11.45 5.63
N TYR A 877 -10.69 -12.46 6.46
CA TYR A 877 -9.61 -13.14 7.20
C TYR A 877 -9.27 -14.49 6.56
N LEU A 878 -8.00 -14.89 6.67
CA LEU A 878 -7.51 -16.23 6.28
C LEU A 878 -8.21 -17.37 7.03
N GLY A 879 -8.82 -17.04 8.16
CA GLY A 879 -9.74 -17.92 8.85
C GLY A 879 -9.94 -17.55 10.31
N ARG A 880 -10.61 -18.48 11.00
CA ARG A 880 -10.79 -18.49 12.45
C ARG A 880 -10.57 -19.89 13.02
N ALA A 881 -10.12 -19.98 14.26
CA ALA A 881 -9.99 -21.26 14.94
C ALA A 881 -11.37 -21.77 15.38
N TRP A 882 -11.91 -22.79 14.71
CA TRP A 882 -13.19 -23.39 15.13
C TRP A 882 -13.04 -24.29 16.36
N LYS A 883 -11.85 -24.87 16.58
CA LYS A 883 -11.51 -25.71 17.74
C LYS A 883 -10.13 -25.36 18.31
N PRO A 884 -9.82 -25.72 19.59
CA PRO A 884 -8.67 -25.18 20.33
C PRO A 884 -7.28 -25.45 19.74
N PHE A 885 -7.14 -26.46 18.87
CA PHE A 885 -5.87 -26.86 18.28
C PHE A 885 -5.88 -26.69 16.75
N SER A 886 -6.72 -25.78 16.24
CA SER A 886 -6.79 -25.44 14.81
C SER A 886 -5.40 -25.22 14.21
N LYS A 887 -5.18 -25.71 12.97
CA LYS A 887 -3.89 -25.72 12.30
C LYS A 887 -4.10 -25.49 10.81
N VAL A 888 -3.73 -24.29 10.36
CA VAL A 888 -3.82 -23.89 8.96
C VAL A 888 -2.53 -23.17 8.59
N VAL A 889 -1.97 -23.48 7.42
CA VAL A 889 -0.74 -22.88 6.92
C VAL A 889 -0.96 -22.40 5.50
N PHE A 890 -0.57 -21.16 5.21
CA PHE A 890 -0.41 -20.64 3.86
C PHE A 890 1.09 -20.45 3.59
N SER A 891 1.61 -21.05 2.52
CA SER A 891 3.04 -21.03 2.18
C SER A 891 3.22 -20.73 0.70
N TYR A 892 4.17 -19.84 0.37
CA TYR A 892 4.44 -19.38 -1.00
C TYR A 892 3.17 -18.91 -1.75
N SER A 893 2.18 -18.43 -1.00
CA SER A 893 0.83 -18.13 -1.48
C SER A 893 0.66 -16.62 -1.60
N ASP A 894 -0.02 -16.17 -2.65
CA ASP A 894 -0.30 -14.76 -2.89
C ASP A 894 -1.58 -14.35 -2.14
N LEU A 895 -1.47 -13.33 -1.31
CA LEU A 895 -2.60 -12.77 -0.54
C LEU A 895 -2.86 -11.35 -1.05
N SER A 896 -4.02 -11.11 -1.67
CA SER A 896 -4.37 -9.77 -2.11
C SER A 896 -4.78 -8.86 -0.94
N ASP A 897 -4.92 -7.57 -1.20
CA ASP A 897 -5.41 -6.54 -0.26
C ASP A 897 -6.82 -6.78 0.28
N VAL A 898 -7.52 -7.79 -0.23
CA VAL A 898 -8.78 -8.27 0.36
C VAL A 898 -8.56 -8.92 1.72
N VAL A 899 -7.35 -9.45 2.00
CA VAL A 899 -7.03 -10.05 3.30
C VAL A 899 -6.80 -8.93 4.32
N HIS A 900 -7.54 -8.96 5.43
CA HIS A 900 -7.38 -8.02 6.52
C HIS A 900 -5.91 -8.02 7.01
N PRO A 901 -5.31 -6.87 7.35
CA PRO A 901 -3.91 -6.81 7.78
C PRO A 901 -3.56 -7.66 9.01
N GLU A 902 -4.53 -7.94 9.89
CA GLU A 902 -4.34 -8.88 11.02
C GLU A 902 -4.17 -10.33 10.54
N GLY A 903 -4.50 -10.65 9.29
CA GLY A 903 -4.43 -11.97 8.67
C GLY A 903 -5.51 -12.94 9.15
N TRP A 904 -5.65 -13.10 10.47
CA TRP A 904 -6.57 -14.04 11.12
C TRP A 904 -7.59 -13.30 11.96
N SER A 905 -8.82 -13.82 12.00
CA SER A 905 -9.85 -13.20 12.82
C SER A 905 -9.62 -13.52 14.28
N ASP A 906 -9.70 -12.48 15.11
CA ASP A 906 -9.81 -12.52 16.58
C ASP A 906 -11.14 -13.15 17.05
N PHE A 907 -11.64 -14.17 16.34
CA PHE A 907 -12.72 -15.00 16.81
C PHE A 907 -12.24 -15.71 18.08
N GLY A 908 -12.53 -15.07 19.20
CA GLY A 908 -12.07 -15.50 20.49
C GLY A 908 -11.34 -14.45 21.32
N LYS A 909 -11.23 -13.17 20.95
CA LYS A 909 -10.83 -12.17 21.97
C LYS A 909 -11.88 -12.08 23.09
N LYS A 910 -13.15 -12.15 22.70
CA LYS A 910 -14.27 -12.41 23.63
C LYS A 910 -14.28 -13.82 24.18
N GLU A 911 -13.71 -14.84 23.54
CA GLU A 911 -13.61 -16.18 24.14
C GLU A 911 -12.39 -16.32 25.03
N PHE A 912 -11.36 -15.48 24.92
CA PHE A 912 -10.25 -15.38 25.85
C PHE A 912 -10.68 -14.50 27.01
N ASP A 913 -11.36 -13.37 26.78
CA ASP A 913 -12.00 -12.63 27.88
C ASP A 913 -13.12 -13.48 28.49
N SER A 914 -13.90 -14.24 27.72
CA SER A 914 -14.89 -15.18 28.27
C SER A 914 -14.24 -16.45 28.83
N TRP A 915 -13.08 -16.90 28.36
CA TRP A 915 -12.32 -18.01 28.94
C TRP A 915 -11.64 -17.54 30.21
N PHE A 916 -11.11 -16.33 30.25
CA PHE A 916 -10.56 -15.69 31.43
C PHE A 916 -11.70 -15.42 32.41
N ASP A 917 -12.84 -14.87 32.00
CA ASP A 917 -14.03 -14.70 32.84
C ASP A 917 -14.71 -16.06 33.17
N ALA A 918 -14.48 -17.12 32.39
CA ALA A 918 -14.96 -18.49 32.66
C ALA A 918 -14.02 -19.31 33.54
N ASN A 919 -12.72 -19.06 33.50
CA ASN A 919 -11.68 -19.86 34.18
C ASN A 919 -11.04 -19.09 35.34
N VAL A 920 -11.03 -17.75 35.29
CA VAL A 920 -10.65 -16.81 36.34
C VAL A 920 -11.91 -16.15 36.90
N LYS A 921 -12.80 -16.99 37.44
CA LYS A 921 -14.06 -16.56 38.07
C LYS A 921 -13.83 -15.60 39.25
N PRO A 922 -14.84 -14.81 39.66
CA PRO A 922 -14.81 -14.06 40.91
C PRO A 922 -14.36 -14.95 42.08
N LEU A 923 -13.69 -14.39 43.08
CA LEU A 923 -13.06 -15.14 44.19
C LEU A 923 -13.98 -16.23 44.76
N ASP A 924 -15.26 -15.92 44.96
CA ASP A 924 -16.26 -16.84 45.52
C ASP A 924 -16.44 -18.13 44.71
N ALA A 925 -16.20 -18.11 43.41
CA ALA A 925 -16.35 -19.23 42.49
C ALA A 925 -15.05 -19.97 42.17
N ARG A 926 -13.89 -19.47 42.63
CA ARG A 926 -12.58 -20.12 42.43
C ARG A 926 -11.77 -20.37 43.70
N LYS A 927 -12.24 -19.89 44.86
CA LYS A 927 -11.54 -19.98 46.15
C LYS A 927 -11.08 -21.39 46.51
N ASP A 928 -11.82 -22.42 46.11
CA ASP A 928 -11.48 -23.81 46.43
C ASP A 928 -10.24 -24.34 45.67
N ASN A 929 -9.86 -23.67 44.58
CA ASN A 929 -8.70 -24.02 43.73
C ASN A 929 -7.55 -23.00 43.86
N LEU A 930 -7.66 -22.02 44.74
CA LEU A 930 -6.62 -21.04 45.01
C LEU A 930 -5.82 -21.41 46.24
N ASP A 931 -4.61 -20.85 46.34
CA ASP A 931 -3.82 -20.97 47.56
C ASP A 931 -4.63 -20.46 48.77
N PRO A 932 -4.83 -21.28 49.82
CA PRO A 932 -5.63 -20.89 50.99
C PRO A 932 -5.15 -19.59 51.64
N ALA A 933 -3.85 -19.29 51.59
CA ALA A 933 -3.30 -18.05 52.13
C ALA A 933 -3.76 -16.83 51.31
N LEU A 934 -3.84 -16.95 49.98
CA LEU A 934 -4.38 -15.90 49.11
C LEU A 934 -5.88 -15.68 49.38
N VAL A 935 -6.66 -16.76 49.49
CA VAL A 935 -8.11 -16.66 49.78
C VAL A 935 -8.34 -15.95 51.11
N ALA A 936 -7.61 -16.35 52.15
CA ALA A 936 -7.70 -15.72 53.47
C ALA A 936 -7.31 -14.23 53.43
N ALA A 937 -6.30 -13.89 52.62
CA ALA A 937 -5.85 -12.51 52.47
C ALA A 937 -6.88 -11.63 51.75
N GLU A 938 -7.48 -12.12 50.65
CA GLU A 938 -8.49 -11.38 49.87
C GLU A 938 -9.80 -11.14 50.62
N ALA A 939 -10.16 -12.03 51.56
CA ALA A 939 -11.38 -11.91 52.37
C ALA A 939 -11.40 -10.67 53.29
N ASN A 940 -10.23 -10.17 53.67
CA ASN A 940 -10.08 -9.09 54.66
C ASN A 940 -9.28 -7.89 54.12
N LYS A 941 -9.57 -7.45 52.89
CA LYS A 941 -8.81 -6.38 52.23
C LYS A 941 -8.86 -5.04 52.98
N THR A 942 -7.72 -4.35 53.02
CA THR A 942 -7.58 -2.98 53.55
C THR A 942 -7.06 -2.07 52.45
N ILE A 943 -7.53 -0.82 52.39
CA ILE A 943 -7.08 0.19 51.44
C ILE A 943 -6.34 1.29 52.19
N ILE A 944 -5.14 1.64 51.73
CA ILE A 944 -4.34 2.79 52.18
C ILE A 944 -4.24 3.77 51.01
N LYS A 945 -4.55 5.05 51.21
CA LYS A 945 -4.47 6.08 50.17
C LYS A 945 -3.16 6.85 50.27
N VAL A 946 -2.43 6.93 49.16
CA VAL A 946 -1.22 7.74 49.03
C VAL A 946 -1.49 8.88 48.05
N ARG A 947 -1.34 10.14 48.50
CA ARG A 947 -1.55 11.33 47.66
C ARG A 947 -0.48 12.37 47.97
N SER A 948 0.27 12.80 46.96
CA SER A 948 1.38 13.75 47.12
C SER A 948 0.91 15.13 47.62
N ASP A 949 -0.34 15.50 47.36
CA ASP A 949 -0.98 16.73 47.86
C ASP A 949 -1.38 16.66 49.35
N GLY A 950 -1.27 15.49 50.00
CA GLY A 950 -1.64 15.28 51.39
C GLY A 950 -3.11 14.96 51.64
N SER A 951 -3.92 14.74 50.60
CA SER A 951 -5.33 14.32 50.74
C SER A 951 -5.53 12.82 51.05
N GLY A 952 -4.45 12.04 51.08
CA GLY A 952 -4.44 10.61 51.42
C GLY A 952 -4.04 10.34 52.87
N ASP A 953 -4.00 9.06 53.25
CA ASP A 953 -3.50 8.61 54.56
C ASP A 953 -2.00 8.86 54.71
N PHE A 954 -1.25 8.79 53.59
CA PHE A 954 0.17 9.11 53.52
C PHE A 954 0.48 9.99 52.30
N LYS A 955 1.58 10.74 52.38
CA LYS A 955 2.12 11.52 51.24
C LYS A 955 3.09 10.72 50.38
N THR A 956 3.77 9.75 50.98
CA THR A 956 4.84 8.96 50.35
C THR A 956 4.46 7.50 50.29
N LEU A 957 5.05 6.76 49.35
CA LEU A 957 4.91 5.31 49.26
C LEU A 957 5.67 4.61 50.38
N THR A 958 6.84 5.14 50.75
CA THR A 958 7.67 4.60 51.84
C THR A 958 6.91 4.55 53.17
N ASP A 959 6.24 5.63 53.56
CA ASP A 959 5.48 5.67 54.83
C ASP A 959 4.30 4.70 54.80
N ALA A 960 3.61 4.60 53.66
CA ALA A 960 2.50 3.66 53.50
C ALA A 960 2.97 2.21 53.63
N ILE A 961 4.09 1.83 53.00
CA ILE A 961 4.66 0.48 53.09
C ILE A 961 5.19 0.18 54.49
N ASN A 962 5.76 1.18 55.19
CA ASN A 962 6.23 1.04 56.57
C ASN A 962 5.08 0.86 57.57
N SER A 963 3.89 1.37 57.27
CA SER A 963 2.70 1.19 58.12
C SER A 963 2.14 -0.25 58.10
N ILE A 964 2.55 -1.07 57.13
CA ILE A 964 2.09 -2.45 56.99
C ILE A 964 2.91 -3.35 57.91
N PRO A 965 2.29 -4.11 58.82
CA PRO A 965 3.01 -4.96 59.76
C PRO A 965 3.71 -6.12 59.06
N GLU A 966 4.84 -6.55 59.63
CA GLU A 966 5.48 -7.80 59.24
C GLU A 966 4.55 -9.00 59.44
N GLY A 967 4.68 -10.01 58.57
CA GLY A 967 3.81 -11.18 58.55
C GLY A 967 2.38 -10.87 58.12
N ASN A 968 2.16 -9.78 57.37
CA ASN A 968 0.84 -9.35 56.90
C ASN A 968 0.04 -10.52 56.29
N LYS A 969 -1.17 -10.78 56.79
CA LYS A 969 -2.02 -11.89 56.34
C LYS A 969 -3.23 -11.44 55.51
N ARG A 970 -3.33 -10.16 55.20
CA ARG A 970 -4.48 -9.56 54.50
C ARG A 970 -4.04 -8.80 53.25
N ARG A 971 -4.89 -8.75 52.22
CA ARG A 971 -4.63 -7.94 51.03
C ARG A 971 -4.60 -6.45 51.43
N VAL A 972 -3.45 -5.80 51.29
CA VAL A 972 -3.32 -4.34 51.50
C VAL A 972 -3.18 -3.65 50.15
N ILE A 973 -4.18 -2.87 49.78
CA ILE A 973 -4.22 -2.11 48.52
C ILE A 973 -3.77 -0.68 48.81
N ILE A 974 -2.57 -0.33 48.35
CA ILE A 974 -2.06 1.02 48.36
C ILE A 974 -2.61 1.73 47.11
N SER A 975 -3.67 2.52 47.28
CA SER A 975 -4.25 3.36 46.23
C SER A 975 -3.45 4.64 46.07
N ILE A 976 -2.83 4.83 44.92
CA ILE A 976 -1.90 5.93 44.64
C ILE A 976 -2.56 6.93 43.70
N GLY A 977 -2.58 8.21 44.06
CA GLY A 977 -3.08 9.27 43.18
C GLY A 977 -2.06 9.62 42.10
N GLY A 978 -2.51 10.23 41.01
CA GLY A 978 -1.59 10.64 39.94
C GLY A 978 -0.56 11.67 40.40
N GLY A 979 0.64 11.58 39.81
CA GLY A 979 1.77 12.43 40.17
C GLY A 979 3.11 11.69 40.07
N ASN A 980 4.20 12.41 40.32
CA ASN A 980 5.55 11.87 40.38
C ASN A 980 5.94 11.62 41.84
N TYR A 981 6.29 10.37 42.14
CA TYR A 981 6.77 9.91 43.45
C TYR A 981 8.25 9.57 43.30
N THR A 982 9.12 10.52 43.66
CA THR A 982 10.57 10.35 43.55
C THR A 982 11.11 9.66 44.81
N GLU A 983 11.03 8.34 44.84
CA GLU A 983 11.39 7.50 45.98
C GLU A 983 12.01 6.19 45.50
N LYS A 984 13.02 5.69 46.24
CA LYS A 984 13.49 4.30 46.07
C LYS A 984 12.66 3.40 46.97
N ILE A 985 11.93 2.47 46.38
CA ILE A 985 10.97 1.63 47.11
C ILE A 985 11.50 0.20 47.23
N LYS A 986 11.39 -0.37 48.43
CA LYS A 986 11.54 -1.80 48.66
C LYS A 986 10.29 -2.33 49.35
N ILE A 987 9.72 -3.42 48.81
CA ILE A 987 8.60 -4.13 49.42
C ILE A 987 9.14 -5.46 49.91
N GLU A 988 9.35 -5.55 51.23
CA GLU A 988 10.10 -6.64 51.84
C GLU A 988 9.33 -7.96 51.80
N ARG A 989 10.09 -9.07 51.76
CA ARG A 989 9.54 -10.44 51.81
C ARG A 989 8.63 -10.67 53.03
N SER A 990 8.89 -9.98 54.14
CA SER A 990 8.09 -10.09 55.36
C SER A 990 6.69 -9.48 55.25
N LYS A 991 6.35 -8.76 54.17
CA LYS A 991 5.05 -8.10 53.98
C LYS A 991 4.31 -8.62 52.73
N PRO A 992 3.80 -9.87 52.73
CA PRO A 992 3.11 -10.44 51.56
C PRO A 992 1.74 -9.76 51.31
N PHE A 993 1.14 -10.05 50.15
CA PHE A 993 -0.21 -9.57 49.76
C PHE A 993 -0.37 -8.05 49.63
N ILE A 994 0.70 -7.34 49.22
CA ILE A 994 0.63 -5.91 48.92
C ILE A 994 0.21 -5.69 47.46
N THR A 995 -0.68 -4.72 47.23
CA THR A 995 -1.06 -4.27 45.90
C THR A 995 -0.80 -2.77 45.75
N LEU A 996 -0.06 -2.37 44.72
CA LEU A 996 0.00 -0.97 44.28
C LEU A 996 -1.09 -0.74 43.22
N TYR A 997 -1.99 0.20 43.46
CA TYR A 997 -3.11 0.50 42.57
C TYR A 997 -3.12 1.98 42.21
N GLY A 998 -2.76 2.31 40.97
CA GLY A 998 -2.81 3.68 40.46
C GLY A 998 -4.15 4.02 39.82
N ASP A 999 -4.45 5.32 39.77
CA ASP A 999 -5.61 5.83 39.04
C ASP A 999 -5.42 5.64 37.53
N PRO A 1000 -6.27 4.86 36.83
CA PRO A 1000 -6.14 4.66 35.39
C PRO A 1000 -6.32 5.96 34.57
N LYS A 1001 -6.98 6.98 35.11
CA LYS A 1001 -7.16 8.29 34.43
C LYS A 1001 -5.95 9.20 34.61
N ASN A 1002 -5.13 8.93 35.63
CA ASN A 1002 -3.95 9.72 35.96
C ASN A 1002 -2.91 8.81 36.62
N VAL A 1003 -2.25 8.01 35.77
CA VAL A 1003 -1.33 6.95 36.20
C VAL A 1003 -0.11 7.55 36.91
N PRO A 1004 0.19 7.14 38.15
CA PRO A 1004 1.34 7.65 38.89
C PRO A 1004 2.67 7.13 38.34
N ASN A 1005 3.70 7.97 38.41
CA ASN A 1005 5.08 7.62 38.12
C ASN A 1005 5.86 7.43 39.43
N ILE A 1006 6.46 6.26 39.63
CA ILE A 1006 7.43 6.01 40.70
C ILE A 1006 8.82 6.11 40.08
N ILE A 1007 9.62 7.06 40.55
CA ILE A 1007 10.83 7.51 39.87
C ILE A 1007 12.04 7.45 40.81
N PHE A 1008 13.13 6.85 40.37
CA PHE A 1008 14.43 6.96 41.03
C PHE A 1008 15.55 6.83 39.98
N ASN A 1009 16.78 7.23 40.31
CA ASN A 1009 17.91 7.25 39.37
C ASN A 1009 19.07 6.34 39.82
N GLY A 1010 18.74 5.18 40.39
CA GLY A 1010 19.74 4.21 40.86
C GLY A 1010 20.48 3.54 39.70
N THR A 1011 21.81 3.42 39.81
CA THR A 1011 22.66 2.70 38.85
C THR A 1011 23.37 1.52 39.52
N ALA A 1012 23.84 0.56 38.71
CA ALA A 1012 24.58 -0.59 39.20
C ALA A 1012 25.90 -0.23 39.89
N LYS A 1013 26.48 0.93 39.56
CA LYS A 1013 27.65 1.46 40.25
C LYS A 1013 27.40 1.70 41.75
N GLU A 1014 26.21 2.19 42.09
CA GLU A 1014 25.86 2.53 43.47
C GLU A 1014 25.20 1.36 44.20
N TYR A 1015 24.35 0.60 43.49
CA TYR A 1015 23.48 -0.39 44.11
C TYR A 1015 23.67 -1.80 43.58
N ASN A 1016 24.67 -2.12 42.75
CA ASN A 1016 24.67 -3.32 41.91
C ASN A 1016 23.47 -3.39 40.94
N THR A 1017 23.52 -4.29 39.94
CA THR A 1017 22.50 -4.34 38.87
C THR A 1017 21.09 -4.53 39.40
N VAL A 1018 20.88 -5.47 40.32
CA VAL A 1018 19.53 -5.87 40.75
C VAL A 1018 18.95 -4.92 41.80
N ASP A 1019 19.78 -4.37 42.69
CA ASP A 1019 19.30 -3.37 43.66
C ASP A 1019 19.33 -1.94 43.10
N SER A 1020 19.77 -1.73 41.85
CA SER A 1020 19.60 -0.45 41.13
C SER A 1020 18.14 -0.07 40.91
N ALA A 1021 17.22 -1.04 41.01
CA ALA A 1021 15.81 -0.86 40.73
C ALA A 1021 15.19 0.33 41.48
N THR A 1022 14.32 1.08 40.79
CA THR A 1022 13.49 2.12 41.43
C THR A 1022 12.52 1.49 42.42
N VAL A 1023 11.93 0.35 42.05
CA VAL A 1023 11.11 -0.47 42.96
C VAL A 1023 11.68 -1.89 43.01
N VAL A 1024 11.98 -2.38 44.22
CA VAL A 1024 12.40 -3.75 44.49
C VAL A 1024 11.26 -4.48 45.20
N VAL A 1025 10.73 -5.55 44.59
CA VAL A 1025 9.65 -6.36 45.14
C VAL A 1025 10.19 -7.74 45.54
N GLU A 1026 10.28 -8.00 46.84
CA GLU A 1026 10.59 -9.33 47.40
C GLU A 1026 9.36 -10.01 48.01
N SER A 1027 8.28 -9.25 48.18
CA SER A 1027 7.01 -9.67 48.75
C SER A 1027 6.27 -10.68 47.87
N GLU A 1028 5.84 -11.80 48.46
CA GLU A 1028 5.00 -12.79 47.77
C GLU A 1028 3.57 -12.29 47.57
N TYR A 1029 2.92 -12.73 46.50
CA TYR A 1029 1.57 -12.29 46.10
C TYR A 1029 1.46 -10.79 45.83
N PHE A 1030 2.57 -10.13 45.53
CA PHE A 1030 2.55 -8.73 45.14
C PHE A 1030 1.66 -8.52 43.90
N SER A 1031 0.99 -7.36 43.82
CA SER A 1031 0.35 -6.96 42.57
C SER A 1031 0.55 -5.48 42.27
N ALA A 1032 0.68 -5.12 40.99
CA ALA A 1032 0.64 -3.72 40.57
C ALA A 1032 -0.39 -3.53 39.44
N VAL A 1033 -1.13 -2.44 39.50
CA VAL A 1033 -2.14 -2.10 38.49
C VAL A 1033 -2.06 -0.61 38.18
N ASN A 1034 -1.95 -0.25 36.90
CA ASN A 1034 -1.88 1.14 36.43
C ASN A 1034 -0.75 1.93 37.11
N ILE A 1035 0.50 1.47 36.99
CA ILE A 1035 1.67 2.15 37.58
C ILE A 1035 2.75 2.29 36.51
N ASN A 1036 3.39 3.46 36.44
CA ASN A 1036 4.62 3.65 35.69
C ASN A 1036 5.82 3.56 36.63
N PHE A 1037 6.69 2.57 36.40
CA PHE A 1037 8.00 2.43 37.05
C PHE A 1037 9.05 3.06 36.14
N VAL A 1038 9.79 4.04 36.65
CA VAL A 1038 10.73 4.82 35.84
C VAL A 1038 12.10 4.84 36.51
N ASN A 1039 13.13 4.35 35.83
CA ASN A 1039 14.50 4.69 36.20
C ASN A 1039 14.97 5.90 35.38
N SER A 1040 15.25 7.00 36.06
CA SER A 1040 15.68 8.27 35.43
C SER A 1040 17.20 8.43 35.34
N ALA A 1041 17.98 7.37 35.58
CA ALA A 1041 19.42 7.38 35.35
C ALA A 1041 19.76 7.72 33.88
N PRO A 1042 20.86 8.45 33.61
CA PRO A 1042 21.16 8.84 32.24
C PRO A 1042 21.52 7.62 31.38
N ARG A 1043 21.03 7.58 30.14
CA ARG A 1043 21.28 6.50 29.15
C ARG A 1043 22.76 6.11 29.08
N PRO A 1044 23.15 4.82 29.10
CA PRO A 1044 24.53 4.40 28.90
C PRO A 1044 25.15 4.96 27.61
N ASP A 1045 26.39 5.45 27.70
CA ASP A 1045 27.14 6.13 26.62
C ASP A 1045 28.43 5.39 26.25
N GLY A 1046 28.56 4.12 26.67
CA GLY A 1046 29.76 3.30 26.50
C GLY A 1046 30.99 3.76 27.30
N LYS A 1047 30.92 4.88 28.03
CA LYS A 1047 32.03 5.44 28.82
C LYS A 1047 31.84 5.25 30.32
N ARG A 1048 30.59 5.33 30.79
CA ARG A 1048 30.27 5.13 32.22
C ARG A 1048 30.31 3.65 32.60
N GLU A 1049 31.21 3.33 33.53
CA GLU A 1049 31.26 2.01 34.16
C GLU A 1049 29.99 1.74 34.96
N LEU A 1050 29.46 0.51 34.84
CA LEU A 1050 28.30 0.01 35.59
C LEU A 1050 27.04 0.89 35.44
N ALA A 1051 26.73 1.29 34.20
CA ALA A 1051 25.60 2.17 33.86
C ALA A 1051 24.22 1.47 33.81
N GLN A 1052 24.13 0.18 34.15
CA GLN A 1052 22.85 -0.55 34.19
C GLN A 1052 21.91 0.07 35.23
N ALA A 1053 20.61 0.16 34.92
CA ALA A 1053 19.67 0.92 35.74
C ALA A 1053 18.24 0.39 35.60
N ALA A 1054 17.80 -0.44 36.56
CA ALA A 1054 16.48 -1.06 36.52
C ALA A 1054 15.36 -0.11 36.98
N ALA A 1055 14.22 -0.14 36.30
CA ALA A 1055 12.98 0.52 36.75
C ALA A 1055 12.25 -0.33 37.79
N LEU A 1056 12.19 -1.65 37.57
CA LEU A 1056 11.52 -2.58 38.47
C LEU A 1056 12.34 -3.87 38.60
N ARG A 1057 12.37 -4.40 39.83
CA ARG A 1057 12.78 -5.78 40.12
C ARG A 1057 11.65 -6.53 40.80
N THR A 1058 11.34 -7.72 40.28
CA THR A 1058 10.33 -8.62 40.86
C THR A 1058 10.95 -9.96 41.20
N GLY A 1059 11.03 -10.28 42.50
CA GLY A 1059 11.62 -11.53 43.03
C GLY A 1059 10.75 -12.28 44.05
N GLY A 1060 9.54 -11.79 44.33
CA GLY A 1060 8.57 -12.47 45.20
C GLY A 1060 7.68 -13.43 44.40
N ASP A 1061 7.49 -14.67 44.87
CA ASP A 1061 6.67 -15.67 44.15
C ASP A 1061 5.21 -15.18 44.01
N LYS A 1062 4.58 -15.54 42.88
CA LYS A 1062 3.17 -15.24 42.57
C LYS A 1062 2.86 -13.75 42.42
N ALA A 1063 3.83 -12.94 41.97
CA ALA A 1063 3.60 -11.54 41.64
C ALA A 1063 2.80 -11.37 40.32
N SER A 1064 1.95 -10.33 40.23
CA SER A 1064 1.20 -10.04 39.00
C SER A 1064 1.10 -8.54 38.69
N LEU A 1065 1.24 -8.16 37.43
CA LEU A 1065 1.21 -6.77 36.99
C LEU A 1065 0.23 -6.58 35.84
N TYR A 1066 -0.58 -5.53 35.90
CA TYR A 1066 -1.63 -5.23 34.94
C TYR A 1066 -1.57 -3.77 34.50
N ASN A 1067 -1.47 -3.52 33.19
CA ASN A 1067 -1.40 -2.15 32.66
C ASN A 1067 -0.31 -1.31 33.33
N CYS A 1068 0.85 -1.91 33.58
CA CYS A 1068 2.02 -1.25 34.13
C CYS A 1068 3.00 -0.90 33.02
N LYS A 1069 3.73 0.20 33.21
CA LYS A 1069 4.78 0.60 32.28
C LYS A 1069 6.14 0.64 32.96
N MET A 1070 7.17 0.15 32.29
CA MET A 1070 8.54 0.16 32.79
C MET A 1070 9.41 0.94 31.80
N PHE A 1071 9.97 2.06 32.27
CA PHE A 1071 10.76 2.99 31.46
C PHE A 1071 12.23 2.97 31.91
N GLY A 1072 13.13 2.71 30.97
CA GLY A 1072 14.57 2.62 31.22
C GLY A 1072 15.37 2.46 29.93
N PHE A 1073 16.66 2.11 30.06
CA PHE A 1073 17.55 1.85 28.93
C PHE A 1073 18.12 0.44 29.01
N GLN A 1074 19.30 0.27 29.60
CA GLN A 1074 19.90 -1.04 29.85
C GLN A 1074 19.36 -1.61 31.15
N ASP A 1075 18.96 -2.88 31.13
CA ASP A 1075 18.46 -3.64 32.27
C ASP A 1075 17.16 -3.05 32.87
N THR A 1076 16.25 -2.51 32.03
CA THR A 1076 15.01 -1.82 32.48
C THR A 1076 14.16 -2.65 33.45
N PHE A 1077 13.97 -3.94 33.19
CA PHE A 1077 13.13 -4.81 34.02
C PHE A 1077 13.86 -6.09 34.43
N CYS A 1078 14.06 -6.24 35.75
CA CYS A 1078 14.60 -7.44 36.35
C CYS A 1078 13.48 -8.39 36.79
N ASP A 1079 13.17 -9.36 35.94
CA ASP A 1079 12.28 -10.50 36.25
C ASP A 1079 13.09 -11.60 36.96
N ASP A 1080 13.40 -11.33 38.23
CA ASP A 1080 14.48 -11.97 38.99
C ASP A 1080 14.21 -13.46 39.28
N SER A 1081 13.18 -13.77 40.07
CA SER A 1081 12.84 -15.15 40.44
C SER A 1081 11.40 -15.27 40.93
N GLY A 1082 10.79 -16.45 40.74
CA GLY A 1082 9.40 -16.71 41.12
C GLY A 1082 8.47 -16.90 39.92
N LYS A 1083 7.20 -17.20 40.20
CA LYS A 1083 6.13 -17.30 39.19
C LYS A 1083 5.47 -15.95 39.00
N HIS A 1084 5.58 -15.35 37.82
CA HIS A 1084 5.05 -14.01 37.55
C HIS A 1084 4.07 -13.98 36.38
N PHE A 1085 3.16 -13.02 36.42
CA PHE A 1085 2.20 -12.77 35.35
C PHE A 1085 2.14 -11.28 35.01
N PHE A 1086 2.33 -10.95 33.74
CA PHE A 1086 2.28 -9.57 33.23
C PHE A 1086 1.22 -9.50 32.14
N LYS A 1087 0.26 -8.58 32.27
CA LYS A 1087 -0.83 -8.41 31.30
C LYS A 1087 -1.00 -6.94 30.92
N ASP A 1088 -1.14 -6.67 29.61
CA ASP A 1088 -1.38 -5.32 29.08
C ASP A 1088 -0.28 -4.32 29.47
N CYS A 1089 0.96 -4.79 29.71
CA CYS A 1089 2.06 -3.95 30.13
C CYS A 1089 2.80 -3.33 28.94
N TYR A 1090 3.65 -2.34 29.23
CA TYR A 1090 4.59 -1.75 28.27
C TYR A 1090 5.99 -1.73 28.88
N ILE A 1091 6.98 -2.26 28.17
CA ILE A 1091 8.36 -2.29 28.64
C ILE A 1091 9.25 -1.75 27.52
N GLU A 1092 10.00 -0.68 27.79
CA GLU A 1092 10.96 -0.14 26.82
C GLU A 1092 12.42 -0.23 27.29
N GLY A 1093 13.34 -0.35 26.34
CA GLY A 1093 14.76 -0.30 26.63
C GLY A 1093 15.65 -0.58 25.44
N THR A 1094 16.94 -0.76 25.74
CA THR A 1094 18.00 -1.01 24.77
C THR A 1094 18.58 -2.41 24.95
N VAL A 1095 19.58 -2.57 25.82
CA VAL A 1095 20.30 -3.83 26.03
C VAL A 1095 19.71 -4.56 27.23
N ASP A 1096 19.40 -5.85 27.02
CA ASP A 1096 18.91 -6.80 28.04
C ASP A 1096 17.75 -6.26 28.88
N PHE A 1097 16.84 -5.52 28.25
CA PHE A 1097 15.89 -4.71 29.02
C PHE A 1097 14.80 -5.54 29.73
N ILE A 1098 14.70 -6.84 29.45
CA ILE A 1098 14.03 -7.84 30.30
C ILE A 1098 15.04 -8.95 30.62
N PHE A 1099 15.45 -9.07 31.89
CA PHE A 1099 16.48 -10.03 32.31
C PHE A 1099 16.18 -10.67 33.66
N GLY A 1100 16.76 -11.84 33.91
CA GLY A 1100 16.57 -12.59 35.16
C GLY A 1100 16.22 -14.07 34.96
N ASN A 1101 15.68 -14.73 35.99
CA ASN A 1101 15.42 -16.16 36.03
C ASN A 1101 13.98 -16.50 36.47
N GLY A 1102 13.02 -15.59 36.25
CA GLY A 1102 11.60 -15.82 36.50
C GLY A 1102 11.00 -16.98 35.69
N LYS A 1103 9.88 -17.52 36.19
CA LYS A 1103 8.94 -18.35 35.45
C LYS A 1103 7.72 -17.49 35.13
N SER A 1104 7.71 -16.90 33.94
CA SER A 1104 6.87 -15.75 33.68
C SER A 1104 6.06 -15.88 32.41
N LEU A 1105 4.81 -15.45 32.49
CA LEU A 1105 3.91 -15.28 31.36
C LEU A 1105 3.66 -13.78 31.15
N TYR A 1106 4.04 -13.30 29.98
CA TYR A 1106 3.71 -11.98 29.46
C TYR A 1106 2.58 -12.15 28.45
N LEU A 1107 1.49 -11.42 28.66
CA LEU A 1107 0.28 -11.52 27.85
C LEU A 1107 -0.11 -10.13 27.35
N ASN A 1108 -0.37 -9.99 26.06
CA ASN A 1108 -0.81 -8.71 25.47
C ASN A 1108 0.08 -7.52 25.89
N THR A 1109 1.38 -7.78 26.04
CA THR A 1109 2.37 -6.82 26.54
C THR A 1109 3.23 -6.34 25.39
N GLU A 1110 3.49 -5.04 25.34
CA GLU A 1110 4.35 -4.43 24.34
C GLU A 1110 5.80 -4.33 24.84
N MET A 1111 6.74 -4.79 24.01
CA MET A 1111 8.18 -4.59 24.21
C MET A 1111 8.68 -3.60 23.15
N HIS A 1112 9.04 -2.39 23.58
CA HIS A 1112 9.39 -1.29 22.68
C HIS A 1112 10.90 -1.01 22.67
N VAL A 1113 11.54 -1.23 21.53
CA VAL A 1113 12.98 -1.00 21.32
C VAL A 1113 13.23 0.48 21.03
N ILE A 1114 13.99 1.15 21.89
CA ILE A 1114 14.38 2.56 21.70
C ILE A 1114 15.83 2.69 21.15
N PRO A 1115 16.20 3.83 20.54
CA PRO A 1115 17.54 4.03 19.99
C PRO A 1115 18.66 3.90 21.04
N GLY A 1116 19.71 3.14 20.70
CA GLY A 1116 20.92 2.96 21.52
C GLY A 1116 22.18 2.82 20.66
N GLU A 1117 23.35 3.02 21.27
CA GLU A 1117 24.65 2.86 20.57
C GLU A 1117 25.00 1.39 20.31
N ALA A 1118 24.67 0.51 21.25
CA ALA A 1118 24.79 -0.93 21.11
C ALA A 1118 23.51 -1.55 20.54
N MET A 1119 23.66 -2.73 19.91
CA MET A 1119 22.51 -3.49 19.43
C MET A 1119 21.62 -3.92 20.59
N ALA A 1120 20.32 -3.67 20.45
CA ALA A 1120 19.35 -3.95 21.49
C ALA A 1120 19.07 -5.45 21.62
N MET A 1121 18.77 -5.88 22.86
CA MET A 1121 18.40 -7.25 23.21
C MET A 1121 17.12 -7.17 24.04
N VAL A 1122 16.01 -7.70 23.53
CA VAL A 1122 14.74 -7.65 24.26
C VAL A 1122 14.82 -8.48 25.54
N THR A 1123 15.38 -9.70 25.45
CA THR A 1123 15.47 -10.61 26.60
C THR A 1123 16.90 -11.12 26.88
N ALA A 1124 17.18 -11.36 28.16
CA ALA A 1124 18.38 -12.03 28.65
C ALA A 1124 18.02 -13.00 29.80
N HIS A 1125 17.49 -14.18 29.45
CA HIS A 1125 17.08 -15.19 30.43
C HIS A 1125 18.27 -15.92 31.06
N ALA A 1126 18.21 -16.20 32.36
CA ALA A 1126 19.35 -16.61 33.18
C ALA A 1126 19.25 -18.05 33.71
N ARG A 1127 18.59 -18.96 32.99
CA ARG A 1127 18.44 -20.35 33.42
C ARG A 1127 19.76 -21.12 33.33
N ALA A 1128 20.28 -21.52 34.50
CA ALA A 1128 21.61 -22.10 34.64
C ALA A 1128 21.68 -23.64 34.49
N ALA A 1129 20.56 -24.36 34.65
CA ALA A 1129 20.49 -25.82 34.52
C ALA A 1129 19.11 -26.26 34.00
N ASP A 1130 19.03 -27.39 33.30
CA ASP A 1130 17.77 -27.88 32.69
C ASP A 1130 16.74 -28.40 33.70
N ASN A 1131 17.15 -28.71 34.93
CA ASN A 1131 16.22 -29.10 35.99
C ASN A 1131 15.57 -27.90 36.70
N VAL A 1132 15.95 -26.66 36.35
CA VAL A 1132 15.32 -25.46 36.89
C VAL A 1132 14.03 -25.19 36.13
N ASP A 1133 12.91 -25.04 36.82
CA ASP A 1133 11.61 -24.71 36.23
C ASP A 1133 11.44 -23.18 36.11
N SER A 1134 12.16 -22.58 35.17
CA SER A 1134 12.09 -21.15 34.84
C SER A 1134 12.02 -20.94 33.32
N GLY A 1135 11.58 -19.77 32.89
CA GLY A 1135 11.41 -19.43 31.48
C GLY A 1135 10.48 -18.24 31.27
N TYR A 1136 10.62 -17.58 30.13
CA TYR A 1136 9.71 -16.51 29.71
C TYR A 1136 8.82 -17.01 28.57
N SER A 1137 7.51 -16.73 28.67
CA SER A 1137 6.54 -16.95 27.60
C SER A 1137 5.85 -15.63 27.30
N PHE A 1138 6.02 -15.15 26.08
CA PHE A 1138 5.35 -13.97 25.53
C PHE A 1138 4.23 -14.44 24.61
N VAL A 1139 2.99 -14.11 24.94
CA VAL A 1139 1.79 -14.61 24.26
C VAL A 1139 0.93 -13.43 23.86
N HIS A 1140 0.56 -13.31 22.56
CA HIS A 1140 -0.16 -12.14 22.04
C HIS A 1140 0.56 -10.81 22.31
N CYS A 1141 1.89 -10.84 22.41
CA CYS A 1141 2.69 -9.65 22.65
C CYS A 1141 3.05 -8.96 21.33
N THR A 1142 3.53 -7.72 21.41
CA THR A 1142 4.04 -6.98 20.26
C THR A 1142 5.47 -6.52 20.52
N VAL A 1143 6.37 -6.74 19.55
CA VAL A 1143 7.73 -6.18 19.58
C VAL A 1143 7.80 -5.05 18.56
N THR A 1144 7.85 -3.81 19.06
CA THR A 1144 7.85 -2.57 18.29
C THR A 1144 9.15 -1.80 18.53
N GLY A 1145 9.44 -0.76 17.78
CA GLY A 1145 10.57 0.09 18.12
C GLY A 1145 10.84 1.25 17.19
N THR A 1146 11.56 2.24 17.70
CA THR A 1146 12.14 3.37 16.95
C THR A 1146 13.68 3.25 16.85
N GLY A 1147 14.25 2.20 17.44
CA GLY A 1147 15.66 1.83 17.26
C GLY A 1147 15.96 1.27 15.86
N LYS A 1148 17.24 1.08 15.53
CA LYS A 1148 17.66 0.57 14.21
C LYS A 1148 17.34 -0.91 14.02
N THR A 1149 17.76 -1.75 14.96
CA THR A 1149 17.54 -3.20 14.95
C THR A 1149 17.77 -3.78 16.35
N ALA A 1150 17.11 -4.90 16.66
CA ALA A 1150 17.23 -5.64 17.92
C ALA A 1150 17.09 -7.15 17.72
N TYR A 1151 17.70 -7.94 18.59
CA TYR A 1151 17.34 -9.35 18.72
C TYR A 1151 16.24 -9.54 19.77
N LEU A 1152 15.42 -10.59 19.62
CA LEU A 1152 14.45 -11.04 20.62
C LEU A 1152 15.12 -11.41 21.94
N GLY A 1153 16.40 -11.74 21.89
CA GLY A 1153 17.24 -11.83 23.07
C GLY A 1153 18.54 -12.55 22.81
N ARG A 1154 19.25 -12.79 23.92
CA ARG A 1154 20.45 -13.62 24.00
C ARG A 1154 20.37 -14.55 25.21
N ALA A 1155 21.00 -15.71 25.11
CA ALA A 1155 21.08 -16.64 26.24
C ALA A 1155 22.11 -16.14 27.27
N TRP A 1156 21.67 -15.59 28.40
CA TRP A 1156 22.60 -15.15 29.45
C TRP A 1156 23.25 -16.34 30.17
N LYS A 1157 22.53 -17.47 30.27
CA LYS A 1157 23.00 -18.74 30.86
C LYS A 1157 22.70 -19.95 29.96
N PRO A 1158 23.34 -21.12 30.17
CA PRO A 1158 23.35 -22.20 29.20
C PRO A 1158 22.01 -22.86 28.85
N PHE A 1159 20.98 -22.70 29.69
CA PHE A 1159 19.68 -23.35 29.52
C PHE A 1159 18.54 -22.35 29.39
N SER A 1160 18.86 -21.12 28.93
CA SER A 1160 17.92 -20.02 28.72
C SER A 1160 16.68 -20.47 27.95
N LYS A 1161 15.49 -20.11 28.43
CA LYS A 1161 14.22 -20.55 27.85
C LYS A 1161 13.30 -19.36 27.64
N VAL A 1162 13.14 -18.96 26.39
CA VAL A 1162 12.27 -17.86 26.00
C VAL A 1162 11.44 -18.28 24.79
N VAL A 1163 10.14 -18.01 24.85
CA VAL A 1163 9.17 -18.36 23.81
C VAL A 1163 8.34 -17.12 23.49
N PHE A 1164 8.25 -16.80 22.20
CA PHE A 1164 7.24 -15.89 21.65
C PHE A 1164 6.20 -16.73 20.90
N SER A 1165 4.93 -16.53 21.21
CA SER A 1165 3.80 -17.27 20.62
C SER A 1165 2.67 -16.31 20.26
N TYR A 1166 2.11 -16.44 19.06
CA TYR A 1166 1.01 -15.60 18.58
C TYR A 1166 1.30 -14.09 18.74
N SER A 1167 2.55 -13.69 18.55
CA SER A 1167 3.04 -12.34 18.87
C SER A 1167 3.52 -11.63 17.61
N ASP A 1168 3.23 -10.35 17.49
CA ASP A 1168 3.59 -9.54 16.32
C ASP A 1168 5.01 -8.99 16.46
N LEU A 1169 5.84 -9.24 15.46
CA LEU A 1169 7.23 -8.79 15.41
C LEU A 1169 7.39 -7.77 14.27
N SER A 1170 7.63 -6.51 14.62
CA SER A 1170 7.91 -5.46 13.61
C SER A 1170 9.29 -5.63 12.97
N ASP A 1171 9.57 -4.82 11.96
CA ASP A 1171 10.84 -4.75 11.23
C ASP A 1171 12.05 -4.31 12.08
N VAL A 1172 11.81 -3.85 13.32
CA VAL A 1172 12.89 -3.62 14.29
C VAL A 1172 13.60 -4.92 14.69
N VAL A 1173 12.95 -6.09 14.57
CA VAL A 1173 13.55 -7.37 14.92
C VAL A 1173 14.49 -7.82 13.81
N HIS A 1174 15.75 -8.08 14.17
CA HIS A 1174 16.76 -8.58 13.26
C HIS A 1174 16.31 -9.95 12.67
N PRO A 1175 16.49 -10.22 11.36
CA PRO A 1175 15.99 -11.45 10.73
C PRO A 1175 16.49 -12.77 11.32
N GLU A 1176 17.67 -12.76 11.96
CA GLU A 1176 18.20 -13.94 12.67
C GLU A 1176 17.41 -14.26 13.96
N GLY A 1177 16.62 -13.31 14.49
CA GLY A 1177 15.77 -13.44 15.66
C GLY A 1177 16.53 -13.43 16.99
N TRP A 1178 17.58 -14.24 17.12
CA TRP A 1178 18.36 -14.44 18.35
C TRP A 1178 19.84 -14.17 18.13
N SER A 1179 20.54 -13.68 19.15
CA SER A 1179 21.99 -13.52 19.14
C SER A 1179 22.67 -14.62 19.94
N ASP A 1180 23.66 -15.28 19.32
CA ASP A 1180 24.53 -16.27 20.00
C ASP A 1180 25.49 -15.61 21.00
N PHE A 1181 25.67 -14.28 20.89
CA PHE A 1181 26.61 -13.47 21.66
C PHE A 1181 28.01 -14.11 21.82
N GLY A 1182 28.47 -14.83 20.78
CA GLY A 1182 29.74 -15.55 20.76
C GLY A 1182 29.79 -16.87 21.55
N LYS A 1183 28.63 -17.41 21.97
CA LYS A 1183 28.48 -18.65 22.76
C LYS A 1183 27.44 -19.58 22.15
N LYS A 1184 27.73 -20.10 20.95
CA LYS A 1184 26.85 -20.98 20.16
C LYS A 1184 26.32 -22.19 20.94
N GLU A 1185 27.03 -22.65 21.97
CA GLU A 1185 26.57 -23.74 22.82
C GLU A 1185 25.28 -23.44 23.61
N PHE A 1186 24.88 -22.16 23.74
CA PHE A 1186 23.70 -21.73 24.50
C PHE A 1186 22.42 -21.58 23.67
N ASP A 1187 22.48 -21.73 22.33
CA ASP A 1187 21.34 -21.43 21.42
C ASP A 1187 20.30 -22.56 21.28
N ARG A 1188 20.46 -23.67 22.00
CA ARG A 1188 19.69 -24.90 21.75
C ARG A 1188 18.22 -24.86 22.21
N SER A 1189 17.79 -23.82 22.92
CA SER A 1189 16.51 -23.81 23.66
C SER A 1189 15.65 -22.55 23.48
N VAL A 1190 15.97 -21.71 22.50
CA VAL A 1190 15.15 -20.55 22.11
C VAL A 1190 14.27 -20.89 20.91
N THR A 1191 13.00 -20.47 20.89
CA THR A 1191 12.06 -20.81 19.81
C THR A 1191 11.11 -19.65 19.54
N VAL A 1192 10.86 -19.41 18.26
CA VAL A 1192 9.81 -18.48 17.79
C VAL A 1192 8.74 -19.33 17.10
N SER A 1193 7.50 -19.22 17.60
CA SER A 1193 6.31 -19.74 16.91
C SER A 1193 5.47 -18.53 16.54
N VAL A 1194 5.67 -18.04 15.31
CA VAL A 1194 4.86 -16.95 14.74
C VAL A 1194 3.48 -17.47 14.40
#